data_AF-A0A8J8AGK8-F1
#
_entry.id   AF-A0A8J8AGK8-F1
#
_cell.length_a   1.000
_cell.length_b   1.000
_cell.length_c   1.000
_cell.angle_alpha   90.00
_cell.angle_beta   90.00
_cell.angle_gamma   90.00
#
_symmetry.space_group_name_H-M   'P 1'
#
loop_
_entity.id
_entity.type
_entity.pdbx_description
1 polymer ?
#
loop_
_entity_poly.entity_id
_entity_poly.type
_entity_poly.pdbx_seq_one_letter_code
_entity_poly.pdbx_strand_id
1 'polypeptide(L)'
;MRKAGTTVIAIIILLSVVSGIHSDYTYGADVKITSQWLDIGASFQFYYFNITLVDISVYGDSAIVLVEGLQGTMQVRITNSTATDVFGDGTIQISLQDTRIIVGTEASAELQVAVDLEALAGVARGLFKEELDEVQSQGLLPDSVVQKYVKTLSTVDEYISSGNFTNAIELSKTSIDELQSLISAAQDALSAINRAEEAISDPATVFDGCEVPEAVLNKARGKLDYAKGAFDSGYFDTAKEYAEKAYNIIYSSCTLCRDYPLRENETRRFLENLTIPIPDLPLKPAWDKLKLAGEAFEAGKCDVANSYLEEAVNISNSILEEWNDVYSCRVELVRMIEEYSRKYAFVYKGEMIKIDLDGILKEIPEAVDKNMKKGYFLTAKDNCNRLKDQVNLTGTAFLNIWGEMNKTAELLDNLSLEGYVVDMAWDRFNVAVEFFRNGSYSSARDEFVAAREIAAQIKTAADEAKSAEKAARECLLELKGQGVNVDALFKADVSKATGLYKSGNYTEAAKAWNAIYASCKNPEIHMVIRQRESIVNFTKQLESEGVVVPRNVTLLLQAAEAYFESGNITRAVEMYGQVKLELEKITSLSRKIIYELNQTAVFLGGNEERADYLVKLLGIPEVRERMQLLWNMSRIVENSYRAGDYSKAAEEVNELRDIRLDIDGDGYPNSSDLLPYIPNYYIFGLAIVLTLLFVHLWR
;
A
#
# COMPACT_ATOMS: atom_id res chain seq x y z
N MET A 1 -49.26 46.98 -104.94
CA MET A 1 -48.10 46.75 -105.83
C MET A 1 -46.95 46.22 -105.00
N ARG A 2 -46.36 45.08 -105.41
CA ARG A 2 -45.01 44.52 -105.15
C ARG A 2 -44.41 44.66 -103.73
N LYS A 3 -43.83 43.65 -103.08
CA LYS A 3 -43.53 42.23 -103.38
C LYS A 3 -42.88 41.66 -102.10
N ALA A 4 -43.13 40.37 -101.82
CA ALA A 4 -42.25 39.32 -101.25
C ALA A 4 -41.31 39.63 -100.04
N GLY A 5 -41.13 38.75 -99.06
CA GLY A 5 -41.31 37.29 -99.04
C GLY A 5 -41.31 36.74 -97.60
N THR A 6 -42.02 35.62 -97.36
CA THR A 6 -41.49 34.24 -97.17
C THR A 6 -40.74 34.10 -95.82
N THR A 7 -41.34 33.64 -94.69
CA THR A 7 -41.86 32.30 -94.29
C THR A 7 -40.78 31.32 -93.76
N VAL A 8 -40.76 31.16 -92.42
CA VAL A 8 -40.61 29.92 -91.59
C VAL A 8 -39.19 29.29 -91.55
N ILE A 9 -38.61 28.90 -90.41
CA ILE A 9 -38.90 27.68 -89.62
C ILE A 9 -38.34 27.82 -88.20
N ALA A 10 -39.14 27.38 -87.21
CA ALA A 10 -38.74 27.13 -85.82
C ALA A 10 -37.99 25.80 -85.69
N ILE A 11 -37.04 25.70 -84.76
CA ILE A 11 -36.65 24.42 -84.14
C ILE A 11 -36.45 24.66 -82.65
N ILE A 12 -37.36 24.08 -81.87
CA ILE A 12 -37.24 23.79 -80.44
C ILE A 12 -36.53 22.44 -80.33
N ILE A 13 -35.54 22.32 -79.44
CA ILE A 13 -35.14 21.03 -78.87
C ILE A 13 -35.15 21.17 -77.36
N LEU A 14 -36.12 20.49 -76.75
CA LEU A 14 -36.24 20.12 -75.34
C LEU A 14 -35.60 18.75 -75.13
N LEU A 15 -35.12 18.48 -73.91
CA LEU A 15 -34.88 17.20 -73.19
C LEU A 15 -33.58 17.31 -72.37
N SER A 16 -33.40 16.79 -71.15
CA SER A 16 -34.25 16.35 -70.03
C SER A 16 -33.31 15.90 -68.90
N VAL A 17 -33.69 16.23 -67.65
CA VAL A 17 -33.45 15.57 -66.34
C VAL A 17 -32.46 14.39 -66.24
N VAL A 18 -31.53 14.43 -65.26
CA VAL A 18 -31.28 13.32 -64.28
C VAL A 18 -30.77 13.87 -62.93
N SER A 19 -31.36 13.31 -61.87
CA SER A 19 -31.25 13.49 -60.42
C SER A 19 -29.94 13.06 -59.72
N GLY A 20 -29.76 13.51 -58.46
CA GLY A 20 -29.49 12.57 -57.35
C GLY A 20 -28.11 12.56 -56.67
N ILE A 21 -28.02 13.25 -55.53
CA ILE A 21 -27.56 12.81 -54.19
C ILE A 21 -26.54 11.64 -54.04
N HIS A 22 -25.42 11.98 -53.37
CA HIS A 22 -24.60 11.26 -52.35
C HIS A 22 -23.27 10.55 -52.66
N SER A 23 -22.34 10.88 -51.75
CA SER A 23 -21.25 10.11 -51.15
C SER A 23 -19.88 10.08 -51.82
N ASP A 24 -18.89 10.28 -50.95
CA ASP A 24 -17.45 10.16 -51.11
C ASP A 24 -17.02 8.95 -51.94
N TYR A 25 -16.13 9.15 -52.92
CA TYR A 25 -14.87 8.43 -53.08
C TYR A 25 -14.11 8.99 -54.30
N THR A 26 -12.84 9.32 -54.08
CA THR A 26 -11.85 9.75 -55.07
C THR A 26 -11.46 8.60 -56.00
N TYR A 27 -11.55 8.78 -57.32
CA TYR A 27 -10.63 8.19 -58.30
C TYR A 27 -10.52 9.08 -59.53
N GLY A 28 -9.28 9.39 -59.93
CA GLY A 28 -8.98 10.18 -61.12
C GLY A 28 -9.11 9.38 -62.41
N ALA A 29 -9.52 10.05 -63.48
CA ALA A 29 -9.31 9.62 -64.85
C ALA A 29 -9.17 10.85 -65.77
N ASP A 30 -7.99 10.98 -66.38
CA ASP A 30 -7.75 11.86 -67.52
C ASP A 30 -8.50 11.34 -68.74
N VAL A 31 -9.22 12.21 -69.44
CA VAL A 31 -9.70 11.93 -70.81
C VAL A 31 -9.22 13.03 -71.74
N LYS A 32 -8.29 12.61 -72.62
CA LYS A 32 -7.66 13.40 -73.68
C LYS A 32 -8.41 13.10 -74.98
N ILE A 33 -8.97 14.11 -75.64
CA ILE A 33 -9.48 13.98 -77.01
C ILE A 33 -8.63 14.85 -77.93
N THR A 34 -7.93 14.18 -78.84
CA THR A 34 -7.11 14.74 -79.91
C THR A 34 -7.93 14.92 -81.18
N SER A 35 -7.70 16.00 -81.94
CA SER A 35 -8.04 16.06 -83.37
C SER A 35 -6.84 16.55 -84.18
N GLN A 36 -6.44 15.76 -85.19
CA GLN A 36 -5.46 16.12 -86.20
C GLN A 36 -6.15 16.67 -87.47
N TRP A 37 -5.62 17.80 -87.98
CA TRP A 37 -5.29 18.20 -89.38
C TRP A 37 -6.24 17.81 -90.54
N LEU A 38 -6.52 18.60 -91.60
CA LEU A 38 -5.75 19.60 -92.36
C LEU A 38 -6.76 20.33 -93.32
N ASP A 39 -6.91 21.66 -93.29
CA ASP A 39 -6.46 22.68 -94.29
C ASP A 39 -7.15 22.59 -95.69
N ILE A 40 -7.67 23.63 -96.37
CA ILE A 40 -7.32 25.06 -96.48
C ILE A 40 -8.55 25.88 -96.95
N GLY A 41 -8.75 27.10 -96.43
CA GLY A 41 -9.19 28.26 -97.24
C GLY A 41 -10.56 28.92 -96.99
N ALA A 42 -10.54 30.05 -96.27
CA ALA A 42 -11.60 31.07 -96.08
C ALA A 42 -12.68 30.79 -95.01
N SER A 43 -12.53 31.48 -93.87
CA SER A 43 -13.40 31.46 -92.68
C SER A 43 -14.57 32.45 -92.78
N PHE A 44 -15.80 31.95 -92.64
CA PHE A 44 -16.97 32.73 -92.19
C PHE A 44 -17.57 32.01 -90.98
N GLN A 45 -17.62 32.68 -89.82
CA GLN A 45 -18.34 32.19 -88.64
C GLN A 45 -19.64 32.98 -88.48
N PHE A 46 -20.77 32.29 -88.39
CA PHE A 46 -22.04 32.82 -87.89
C PHE A 46 -22.13 32.50 -86.39
N TYR A 47 -22.52 33.47 -85.56
CA TYR A 47 -22.89 33.24 -84.16
C TYR A 47 -24.38 33.55 -83.99
N TYR A 48 -25.13 32.58 -83.49
CA TYR A 48 -26.52 32.72 -83.00
C TYR A 48 -26.47 32.85 -81.48
N PHE A 49 -27.29 33.72 -80.88
CA PHE A 49 -27.45 33.81 -79.42
C PHE A 49 -28.92 33.65 -79.04
N ASN A 50 -29.18 32.82 -78.02
CA ASN A 50 -30.45 32.75 -77.31
C ASN A 50 -30.39 33.71 -76.12
N ILE A 51 -31.40 34.58 -75.99
CA ILE A 51 -31.54 35.50 -74.86
C ILE A 51 -32.86 35.16 -74.17
N THR A 52 -32.82 34.93 -72.86
CA THR A 52 -34.01 34.67 -72.02
C THR A 52 -34.22 35.86 -71.10
N LEU A 53 -35.43 36.42 -71.10
CA LEU A 53 -35.82 37.49 -70.17
C LEU A 53 -35.94 36.89 -68.77
N VAL A 54 -35.21 37.43 -67.79
CA VAL A 54 -35.15 36.84 -66.42
C VAL A 54 -36.02 37.60 -65.44
N ASP A 55 -35.99 38.93 -65.47
CA ASP A 55 -36.85 39.72 -64.58
C ASP A 55 -37.05 41.14 -65.11
N ILE A 56 -38.15 41.76 -64.71
CA ILE A 56 -38.38 43.20 -64.87
C ILE A 56 -38.75 43.76 -63.49
N SER A 57 -37.93 44.68 -63.00
CA SER A 57 -38.21 45.42 -61.76
C SER A 57 -38.49 46.89 -62.09
N VAL A 58 -39.64 47.39 -61.65
CA VAL A 58 -40.10 48.77 -61.89
C VAL A 58 -39.91 49.59 -60.62
N TYR A 59 -39.28 50.76 -60.75
CA TYR A 59 -39.11 51.72 -59.66
C TYR A 59 -39.51 53.13 -60.13
N GLY A 60 -40.73 53.56 -59.82
CA GLY A 60 -41.27 54.84 -60.31
C GLY A 60 -41.43 54.87 -61.83
N ASP A 61 -40.99 55.95 -62.49
CA ASP A 61 -41.13 56.15 -63.95
C ASP A 61 -40.04 55.44 -64.78
N SER A 62 -39.44 54.37 -64.25
CA SER A 62 -38.33 53.63 -64.88
C SER A 62 -38.45 52.14 -64.61
N ALA A 63 -38.01 51.31 -65.57
CA ALA A 63 -37.88 49.87 -65.40
C ALA A 63 -36.46 49.38 -65.70
N ILE A 64 -36.02 48.39 -64.92
CA ILE A 64 -34.78 47.65 -65.14
C ILE A 64 -35.16 46.29 -65.69
N VAL A 65 -34.65 45.96 -66.89
CA VAL A 65 -34.85 44.66 -67.53
C VAL A 65 -33.59 43.83 -67.34
N LEU A 66 -33.72 42.70 -66.64
CA LEU A 66 -32.66 41.73 -66.46
C LEU A 66 -32.79 40.64 -67.53
N VAL A 67 -31.71 40.39 -68.26
CA VAL A 67 -31.67 39.41 -69.35
C VAL A 67 -30.49 38.48 -69.14
N GLU A 68 -30.72 37.16 -69.19
CA GLU A 68 -29.64 36.16 -69.20
C GLU A 68 -29.45 35.63 -70.63
N GLY A 69 -28.19 35.63 -71.05
CA GLY A 69 -27.74 34.96 -72.27
C GLY A 69 -26.37 34.34 -72.03
N LEU A 70 -26.20 33.11 -72.52
CA LEU A 70 -24.96 32.34 -72.40
C LEU A 70 -23.75 33.11 -72.93
N GLN A 71 -22.65 32.99 -72.21
CA GLN A 71 -21.36 33.65 -72.40
C GLN A 71 -20.97 33.85 -73.88
N GLY A 72 -20.78 35.10 -74.27
CA GLY A 72 -20.21 35.48 -75.55
C GLY A 72 -19.86 36.96 -75.60
N THR A 73 -18.76 37.29 -76.26
CA THR A 73 -18.31 38.67 -76.47
C THR A 73 -19.13 39.31 -77.59
N MET A 74 -19.95 40.31 -77.25
CA MET A 74 -20.68 41.11 -78.23
C MET A 74 -19.81 42.30 -78.68
N GLN A 75 -19.42 42.34 -79.97
CA GLN A 75 -18.83 43.54 -80.57
C GLN A 75 -19.94 44.36 -81.23
N VAL A 76 -20.30 45.50 -80.64
CA VAL A 76 -21.24 46.45 -81.25
C VAL A 76 -20.44 47.51 -82.01
N ARG A 77 -20.44 47.43 -83.35
CA ARG A 77 -19.95 48.53 -84.20
C ARG A 77 -21.13 49.43 -84.52
N ILE A 78 -21.16 50.63 -83.94
CA ILE A 78 -22.14 51.64 -84.31
C ILE A 78 -21.67 52.30 -85.61
N THR A 79 -22.31 51.98 -86.74
CA THR A 79 -22.12 52.69 -88.00
C THR A 79 -23.16 53.80 -88.15
N ASN A 80 -22.64 55.04 -88.13
CA ASN A 80 -23.21 56.28 -88.64
C ASN A 80 -24.20 57.05 -87.73
N SER A 81 -23.66 58.00 -86.95
CA SER A 81 -24.35 59.24 -86.60
C SER A 81 -23.77 60.38 -87.42
N THR A 82 -24.60 61.10 -88.16
CA THR A 82 -24.26 62.39 -88.74
C THR A 82 -24.12 63.42 -87.63
N ALA A 83 -22.92 63.56 -87.08
CA ALA A 83 -22.47 64.74 -86.34
C ALA A 83 -20.95 64.81 -86.46
N THR A 84 -20.49 65.88 -87.06
CA THR A 84 -19.10 66.20 -87.40
C THR A 84 -18.23 66.44 -86.16
N ASP A 85 -16.97 66.05 -86.32
CA ASP A 85 -15.75 66.49 -85.62
C ASP A 85 -15.24 65.71 -84.39
N VAL A 86 -14.02 65.18 -84.62
CA VAL A 86 -12.98 64.67 -83.70
C VAL A 86 -13.24 63.30 -83.05
N PHE A 87 -12.80 62.24 -83.74
CA PHE A 87 -12.54 60.93 -83.15
C PHE A 87 -11.29 60.97 -82.24
N GLY A 88 -11.43 60.41 -81.05
CA GLY A 88 -10.44 59.47 -80.53
C GLY A 88 -11.07 58.08 -80.52
N ASP A 89 -10.46 57.12 -81.20
CA ASP A 89 -10.94 55.73 -81.25
C ASP A 89 -10.94 55.11 -79.84
N GLY A 90 -12.12 55.00 -79.22
CA GLY A 90 -12.32 54.27 -77.98
C GLY A 90 -12.88 52.88 -78.27
N THR A 91 -12.09 51.84 -78.02
CA THR A 91 -12.57 50.45 -78.02
C THR A 91 -13.13 50.17 -76.63
N ILE A 92 -14.43 49.90 -76.48
CA ILE A 92 -15.01 49.43 -75.21
C ILE A 92 -14.90 47.90 -75.20
N GLN A 93 -14.01 47.36 -74.36
CA GLN A 93 -14.00 45.94 -74.01
C GLN A 93 -14.91 45.71 -72.81
N ILE A 94 -15.91 44.84 -72.95
CA ILE A 94 -16.77 44.40 -71.85
C ILE A 94 -16.41 42.94 -71.56
N SER A 95 -15.89 42.69 -70.36
CA SER A 95 -15.64 41.35 -69.81
C SER A 95 -16.75 41.02 -68.82
N LEU A 96 -17.53 39.98 -69.09
CA LEU A 96 -18.59 39.49 -68.21
C LEU A 96 -18.02 38.44 -67.26
N GLN A 97 -17.59 38.87 -66.07
CA GLN A 97 -17.51 38.02 -64.89
C GLN A 97 -18.13 38.80 -63.73
N ASP A 98 -19.17 38.21 -63.14
CA ASP A 98 -19.85 38.60 -61.89
C ASP A 98 -20.42 40.04 -61.83
N THR A 99 -21.74 40.09 -61.98
CA THR A 99 -22.69 41.20 -61.87
C THR A 99 -22.32 42.34 -60.91
N ARG A 100 -21.71 43.41 -61.46
CA ARG A 100 -22.02 44.83 -61.19
C ARG A 100 -21.49 45.70 -62.34
N ILE A 101 -22.38 46.33 -63.10
CA ILE A 101 -22.01 47.33 -64.10
C ILE A 101 -21.94 48.70 -63.40
N ILE A 102 -20.74 49.27 -63.26
CA ILE A 102 -20.55 50.69 -62.93
C ILE A 102 -20.11 51.37 -64.22
N VAL A 103 -21.00 52.16 -64.83
CA VAL A 103 -20.63 53.04 -65.94
C VAL A 103 -20.07 54.34 -65.34
N GLY A 104 -18.75 54.42 -65.28
CA GLY A 104 -18.04 55.67 -65.01
C GLY A 104 -17.79 56.43 -66.31
N THR A 105 -18.69 57.35 -66.66
CA THR A 105 -18.42 58.43 -67.61
C THR A 105 -19.10 59.71 -67.10
N GLU A 106 -18.40 60.85 -67.11
CA GLU A 106 -18.84 62.18 -66.62
C GLU A 106 -19.99 62.83 -67.45
N ALA A 107 -20.94 62.04 -67.92
CA ALA A 107 -22.19 62.52 -68.47
C ALA A 107 -23.32 61.60 -67.99
N SER A 108 -24.11 62.09 -67.03
CA SER A 108 -25.37 61.46 -66.63
C SER A 108 -26.37 61.54 -67.80
N ALA A 109 -26.36 60.54 -68.66
CA ALA A 109 -27.51 60.24 -69.52
C ALA A 109 -28.33 59.15 -68.81
N GLU A 110 -29.33 59.56 -68.03
CA GLU A 110 -30.41 58.67 -67.63
C GLU A 110 -31.09 58.17 -68.91
N LEU A 111 -30.87 56.91 -69.26
CA LEU A 111 -31.70 56.22 -70.25
C LEU A 111 -33.03 55.88 -69.58
N GLN A 112 -33.95 56.86 -69.51
CA GLN A 112 -35.34 56.61 -69.14
C GLN A 112 -35.99 55.81 -70.27
N VAL A 113 -35.97 54.48 -70.14
CA VAL A 113 -36.88 53.64 -70.91
C VAL A 113 -38.24 53.75 -70.24
N ALA A 114 -39.11 54.58 -70.81
CA ALA A 114 -40.51 54.63 -70.43
C ALA A 114 -41.12 53.26 -70.75
N VAL A 115 -41.32 52.43 -69.73
CA VAL A 115 -41.97 51.15 -69.87
C VAL A 115 -43.45 51.33 -69.61
N ASP A 116 -44.25 50.95 -70.60
CA ASP A 116 -45.70 50.97 -70.51
C ASP A 116 -46.16 49.87 -69.53
N LEU A 117 -46.49 50.27 -68.31
CA LEU A 117 -46.93 49.36 -67.25
C LEU A 117 -48.26 48.67 -67.58
N GLU A 118 -49.10 49.28 -68.41
CA GLU A 118 -50.35 48.67 -68.86
C GLU A 118 -50.04 47.48 -69.78
N ALA A 119 -49.12 47.66 -70.73
CA ALA A 119 -48.68 46.58 -71.62
C ALA A 119 -48.03 45.43 -70.84
N LEU A 120 -47.19 45.73 -69.84
CA LEU A 120 -46.59 44.71 -68.98
C LEU A 120 -47.62 43.97 -68.13
N ALA A 121 -48.59 44.67 -67.54
CA ALA A 121 -49.66 44.04 -66.77
C ALA A 121 -50.52 43.11 -67.66
N GLY A 122 -50.77 43.50 -68.92
CA GLY A 122 -51.42 42.65 -69.91
C GLY A 122 -50.64 41.37 -70.21
N VAL A 123 -49.31 41.46 -70.37
CA VAL A 123 -48.44 40.28 -70.58
C VAL A 123 -48.41 39.38 -69.34
N ALA A 124 -48.21 39.94 -68.16
CA ALA A 124 -48.18 39.18 -66.90
C ALA A 124 -49.50 38.43 -66.65
N ARG A 125 -50.64 39.09 -66.91
CA ARG A 125 -51.97 38.47 -66.86
C ARG A 125 -52.13 37.37 -67.91
N GLY A 126 -51.60 37.58 -69.12
CA GLY A 126 -51.61 36.59 -70.19
C GLY A 126 -50.87 35.30 -69.81
N LEU A 127 -49.66 35.44 -69.25
CA LEU A 127 -48.86 34.32 -68.75
C LEU A 127 -49.54 33.61 -67.58
N PHE A 128 -50.10 34.36 -66.63
CA PHE A 128 -50.82 33.75 -65.51
C PHE A 128 -52.05 32.97 -65.98
N LYS A 129 -52.77 33.49 -66.98
CA LYS A 129 -53.88 32.76 -67.60
C LYS A 129 -53.42 31.51 -68.35
N GLU A 130 -52.34 31.60 -69.13
CA GLU A 130 -51.80 30.46 -69.87
C GLU A 130 -51.37 29.32 -68.94
N GLU A 131 -50.64 29.65 -67.86
CA GLU A 131 -50.25 28.67 -66.83
C GLU A 131 -51.49 28.06 -66.14
N LEU A 132 -52.50 28.87 -65.82
CA LEU A 132 -53.74 28.39 -65.21
C LEU A 132 -54.55 27.49 -66.15
N ASP A 133 -54.62 27.84 -67.44
CA ASP A 133 -55.27 27.04 -68.48
C ASP A 133 -54.52 25.71 -68.70
N GLU A 134 -53.17 25.72 -68.66
CA GLU A 134 -52.33 24.53 -68.73
C GLU A 134 -52.59 23.61 -67.53
N VAL A 135 -52.55 24.14 -66.31
CA VAL A 135 -52.88 23.41 -65.06
C VAL A 135 -54.26 22.76 -65.15
N GLN A 136 -55.25 23.50 -65.63
CA GLN A 136 -56.61 23.00 -65.78
C GLN A 136 -56.69 21.89 -66.84
N SER A 137 -55.91 21.98 -67.91
CA SER A 137 -55.85 20.96 -68.97
C SER A 137 -55.18 19.65 -68.51
N GLN A 138 -54.19 19.75 -67.61
CA GLN A 138 -53.47 18.59 -67.06
C GLN A 138 -54.30 17.85 -66.00
N GLY A 139 -55.30 18.51 -65.40
CA GLY A 139 -56.17 17.92 -64.37
C GLY A 139 -55.43 17.52 -63.08
N LEU A 140 -54.23 18.08 -62.84
CA LEU A 140 -53.36 17.73 -61.72
C LEU A 140 -53.81 18.36 -60.39
N LEU A 141 -54.48 19.52 -60.43
CA LEU A 141 -54.93 20.23 -59.24
C LEU A 141 -56.44 20.03 -59.02
N PRO A 142 -56.90 19.88 -57.77
CA PRO A 142 -58.33 19.83 -57.47
C PRO A 142 -59.07 21.09 -57.95
N ASP A 143 -60.32 20.93 -58.38
CA ASP A 143 -61.16 22.04 -58.85
C ASP A 143 -61.20 23.20 -57.85
N SER A 144 -61.20 22.92 -56.54
CA SER A 144 -61.20 23.94 -55.48
C SER A 144 -59.94 24.83 -55.50
N VAL A 145 -58.78 24.26 -55.82
CA VAL A 145 -57.50 24.98 -55.95
C VAL A 145 -57.49 25.77 -57.25
N VAL A 146 -57.94 25.18 -58.35
CA VAL A 146 -58.06 25.87 -59.65
C VAL A 146 -58.99 27.09 -59.53
N GLN A 147 -60.15 26.94 -58.87
CA GLN A 147 -61.10 28.04 -58.65
C GLN A 147 -60.53 29.19 -57.80
N LYS A 148 -59.61 28.90 -56.86
CA LYS A 148 -58.89 29.95 -56.12
C LYS A 148 -58.09 30.83 -57.09
N TYR A 149 -57.33 30.24 -58.00
CA TYR A 149 -56.49 30.99 -58.96
C TYR A 149 -57.31 31.63 -60.08
N VAL A 150 -58.43 31.03 -60.50
CA VAL A 150 -59.41 31.70 -61.38
C VAL A 150 -59.92 32.99 -60.74
N LYS A 151 -60.24 32.96 -59.44
CA LYS A 151 -60.67 34.15 -58.70
C LYS A 151 -59.53 35.18 -58.59
N THR A 152 -58.30 34.74 -58.36
CA THR A 152 -57.12 35.62 -58.36
C THR A 152 -56.92 36.29 -59.72
N LEU A 153 -57.13 35.56 -60.83
CA LEU A 153 -57.08 36.12 -62.19
C LEU A 153 -58.15 37.19 -62.40
N SER A 154 -59.37 37.01 -61.87
CA SER A 154 -60.38 38.08 -61.84
C SER A 154 -59.93 39.31 -61.07
N THR A 155 -59.20 39.15 -59.96
CA THR A 155 -58.64 40.28 -59.19
C THR A 155 -57.51 40.99 -59.95
N VAL A 156 -56.68 40.24 -60.70
CA VAL A 156 -55.70 40.83 -61.63
C VAL A 156 -56.41 41.68 -62.69
N ASP A 157 -57.51 41.17 -63.27
CA ASP A 157 -58.32 41.92 -64.26
C ASP A 157 -58.90 43.22 -63.66
N GLU A 158 -59.29 43.20 -62.37
CA GLU A 158 -59.76 44.39 -61.64
C GLU A 158 -58.64 45.41 -61.39
N TYR A 159 -57.44 44.96 -61.03
CA TYR A 159 -56.27 45.84 -60.89
C TYR A 159 -55.85 46.49 -62.22
N ILE A 160 -55.89 45.74 -63.32
CA ILE A 160 -55.65 46.30 -64.66
C ILE A 160 -56.71 47.36 -64.99
N SER A 161 -57.99 47.05 -64.77
CA SER A 161 -59.10 47.95 -65.11
C SER A 161 -59.12 49.23 -64.27
N SER A 162 -58.56 49.21 -63.06
CA SER A 162 -58.45 50.37 -62.16
C SER A 162 -57.16 51.18 -62.34
N GLY A 163 -56.29 50.79 -63.28
CA GLY A 163 -55.00 51.45 -63.53
C GLY A 163 -53.91 51.10 -62.51
N ASN A 164 -54.14 50.09 -61.66
CA ASN A 164 -53.18 49.62 -60.65
C ASN A 164 -52.28 48.50 -61.21
N PHE A 165 -51.50 48.86 -62.23
CA PHE A 165 -50.71 47.89 -63.01
C PHE A 165 -49.61 47.21 -62.20
N THR A 166 -48.98 47.91 -61.26
CA THR A 166 -47.94 47.32 -60.38
C THR A 166 -48.50 46.16 -59.56
N ASN A 167 -49.67 46.33 -58.93
CA ASN A 167 -50.30 45.26 -58.15
C ASN A 167 -50.78 44.11 -59.05
N ALA A 168 -51.23 44.41 -60.27
CA ALA A 168 -51.60 43.36 -61.24
C ALA A 168 -50.39 42.49 -61.63
N ILE A 169 -49.23 43.12 -61.88
CA ILE A 169 -47.98 42.42 -62.21
C ILE A 169 -47.49 41.59 -61.03
N GLU A 170 -47.41 42.16 -59.83
CA GLU A 170 -46.93 41.48 -58.62
C GLU A 170 -47.83 40.30 -58.24
N LEU A 171 -49.15 40.48 -58.29
CA LEU A 171 -50.11 39.41 -58.01
C LEU A 171 -50.03 38.29 -59.05
N SER A 172 -49.85 38.62 -60.34
CA SER A 172 -49.70 37.62 -61.40
C SER A 172 -48.41 36.81 -61.22
N LYS A 173 -47.27 37.47 -60.96
CA LYS A 173 -45.97 36.80 -60.73
C LYS A 173 -46.03 35.86 -59.53
N THR A 174 -46.51 36.38 -58.39
CA THR A 174 -46.65 35.58 -57.16
C THR A 174 -47.57 34.37 -57.38
N SER A 175 -48.67 34.55 -58.13
CA SER A 175 -49.61 33.46 -58.40
C SER A 175 -49.05 32.39 -59.34
N ILE A 176 -48.21 32.77 -60.33
CA ILE A 176 -47.50 31.84 -61.19
C ILE A 176 -46.50 31.01 -60.37
N ASP A 177 -45.69 31.66 -59.54
CA ASP A 177 -44.70 30.97 -58.69
C ASP A 177 -45.38 29.98 -57.72
N GLU A 178 -46.50 30.39 -57.11
CA GLU A 178 -47.31 29.50 -56.27
C GLU A 178 -47.90 28.32 -57.05
N LEU A 179 -48.43 28.55 -58.26
CA LEU A 179 -48.98 27.49 -59.11
C LEU A 179 -47.92 26.48 -59.51
N GLN A 180 -46.75 26.94 -59.96
CA GLN A 180 -45.65 26.05 -60.36
C GLN A 180 -45.13 25.22 -59.18
N SER A 181 -45.05 25.81 -57.99
CA SER A 181 -44.72 25.08 -56.75
C SER A 181 -45.76 23.99 -56.43
N LEU A 182 -47.05 24.30 -56.58
CA LEU A 182 -48.14 23.34 -56.36
C LEU A 182 -48.15 22.21 -57.39
N ILE A 183 -47.87 22.49 -58.67
CA ILE A 183 -47.76 21.47 -59.72
C ILE A 183 -46.63 20.49 -59.39
N SER A 184 -45.46 21.01 -59.03
CA SER A 184 -44.30 20.20 -58.64
C SER A 184 -44.63 19.29 -57.45
N ALA A 185 -45.25 19.85 -56.40
CA ALA A 185 -45.67 19.08 -55.23
C ALA A 185 -46.71 18.00 -55.57
N ALA A 186 -47.67 18.31 -56.46
CA ALA A 186 -48.66 17.34 -56.94
C ALA A 186 -48.02 16.20 -57.75
N GLN A 187 -47.08 16.50 -58.65
CA GLN A 187 -46.37 15.46 -59.42
C GLN A 187 -45.56 14.52 -58.51
N ASP A 188 -44.86 15.07 -57.52
CA ASP A 188 -44.12 14.30 -56.51
C ASP A 188 -45.03 13.39 -55.68
N ALA A 189 -46.16 13.91 -55.22
CA ALA A 189 -47.15 13.16 -54.47
C ALA A 189 -47.77 12.02 -55.30
N LEU A 190 -48.11 12.30 -56.57
CA LEU A 190 -48.66 11.31 -57.49
C LEU A 190 -47.64 10.19 -57.79
N SER A 191 -46.37 10.53 -57.99
CA SER A 191 -45.30 9.55 -58.16
C SER A 191 -45.13 8.66 -56.92
N ALA A 192 -45.22 9.23 -55.71
CA ALA A 192 -45.19 8.45 -54.47
C ALA A 192 -46.42 7.53 -54.31
N ILE A 193 -47.62 8.03 -54.66
CA ILE A 193 -48.87 7.24 -54.66
C ILE A 193 -48.75 6.05 -55.62
N ASN A 194 -48.31 6.29 -56.86
CA ASN A 194 -48.18 5.23 -57.87
C ASN A 194 -47.17 4.15 -57.43
N ARG A 195 -46.02 4.55 -56.85
CA ARG A 195 -45.05 3.58 -56.30
C ARG A 195 -45.64 2.75 -55.17
N ALA A 196 -46.41 3.37 -54.27
CA ALA A 196 -47.06 2.67 -53.18
C ALA A 196 -48.17 1.74 -53.68
N GLU A 197 -48.95 2.16 -54.68
CA GLU A 197 -49.95 1.33 -55.36
C GLU A 197 -49.35 0.11 -56.02
N GLU A 198 -48.27 0.29 -56.78
CA GLU A 198 -47.55 -0.79 -57.44
C GLU A 198 -47.03 -1.80 -56.40
N ALA A 199 -46.41 -1.31 -55.33
CA ALA A 199 -45.94 -2.13 -54.21
C ALA A 199 -47.08 -2.88 -53.49
N ILE A 200 -48.29 -2.31 -53.41
CA ILE A 200 -49.47 -2.95 -52.79
C ILE A 200 -50.10 -3.98 -53.73
N SER A 201 -50.16 -3.67 -55.04
CA SER A 201 -50.85 -4.48 -56.04
C SER A 201 -50.04 -5.71 -56.42
N ASP A 202 -48.72 -5.56 -56.56
CA ASP A 202 -47.82 -6.63 -56.95
C ASP A 202 -46.49 -6.54 -56.19
N PRO A 203 -46.51 -6.79 -54.87
CA PRO A 203 -45.30 -6.77 -54.05
C PRO A 203 -44.23 -7.76 -54.53
N ALA A 204 -44.65 -8.86 -55.19
CA ALA A 204 -43.75 -9.87 -55.70
C ALA A 204 -42.91 -9.32 -56.87
N THR A 205 -43.51 -8.56 -57.78
CA THR A 205 -42.74 -7.93 -58.87
C THR A 205 -41.86 -6.78 -58.37
N VAL A 206 -42.35 -5.96 -57.42
CA VAL A 206 -41.59 -4.81 -56.91
C VAL A 206 -40.42 -5.22 -56.01
N PHE A 207 -40.53 -6.35 -55.30
CA PHE A 207 -39.55 -6.79 -54.31
C PHE A 207 -39.04 -8.23 -54.54
N ASP A 208 -38.77 -8.59 -55.80
CA ASP A 208 -38.09 -9.84 -56.19
C ASP A 208 -38.68 -11.13 -55.59
N GLY A 209 -39.98 -11.36 -55.77
CA GLY A 209 -40.70 -12.56 -55.35
C GLY A 209 -41.16 -12.56 -53.90
N CYS A 210 -41.16 -11.40 -53.24
CA CYS A 210 -41.66 -11.26 -51.87
C CYS A 210 -43.18 -11.50 -51.77
N GLU A 211 -43.58 -12.54 -51.03
CA GLU A 211 -44.98 -12.72 -50.62
C GLU A 211 -45.27 -11.90 -49.36
N VAL A 212 -46.12 -10.87 -49.48
CA VAL A 212 -46.48 -9.99 -48.37
C VAL A 212 -47.80 -10.45 -47.75
N PRO A 213 -47.87 -10.63 -46.42
CA PRO A 213 -49.11 -11.03 -45.76
C PRO A 213 -50.26 -10.04 -46.00
N GLU A 214 -51.47 -10.55 -46.21
CA GLU A 214 -52.66 -9.73 -46.46
C GLU A 214 -52.92 -8.68 -45.35
N ALA A 215 -52.55 -8.98 -44.11
CA ALA A 215 -52.65 -8.03 -42.99
C ALA A 215 -51.73 -6.80 -43.17
N VAL A 216 -50.52 -6.99 -43.72
CA VAL A 216 -49.56 -5.92 -44.02
C VAL A 216 -50.06 -5.10 -45.21
N LEU A 217 -50.57 -5.78 -46.24
CA LEU A 217 -51.19 -5.12 -47.40
C LEU A 217 -52.38 -4.26 -46.98
N ASN A 218 -53.25 -4.74 -46.09
CA ASN A 218 -54.37 -3.95 -45.57
C ASN A 218 -53.92 -2.72 -44.76
N LYS A 219 -52.85 -2.84 -43.98
CA LYS A 219 -52.27 -1.70 -43.25
C LYS A 219 -51.68 -0.66 -44.22
N ALA A 220 -50.98 -1.10 -45.27
CA ALA A 220 -50.44 -0.23 -46.31
C ALA A 220 -51.55 0.44 -47.13
N ARG A 221 -52.60 -0.31 -47.51
CA ARG A 221 -53.81 0.22 -48.18
C ARG A 221 -54.45 1.33 -47.36
N GLY A 222 -54.63 1.15 -46.05
CA GLY A 222 -55.18 2.21 -45.20
C GLY A 222 -54.35 3.50 -45.17
N LYS A 223 -53.02 3.42 -45.37
CA LYS A 223 -52.16 4.60 -45.50
C LYS A 223 -52.23 5.21 -46.91
N LEU A 224 -52.30 4.37 -47.93
CA LEU A 224 -52.49 4.79 -49.31
C LEU A 224 -53.84 5.50 -49.52
N ASP A 225 -54.93 4.98 -48.93
CA ASP A 225 -56.26 5.59 -49.02
C ASP A 225 -56.26 7.00 -48.41
N TYR A 226 -55.53 7.18 -47.29
CA TYR A 226 -55.32 8.49 -46.71
C TYR A 226 -54.49 9.41 -47.61
N ALA A 227 -53.44 8.89 -48.25
CA ALA A 227 -52.62 9.63 -49.20
C ALA A 227 -53.45 10.14 -50.38
N LYS A 228 -54.30 9.28 -50.96
CA LYS A 228 -55.23 9.66 -52.04
C LYS A 228 -56.22 10.72 -51.61
N GLY A 229 -56.86 10.55 -50.44
CA GLY A 229 -57.79 11.56 -49.92
C GLY A 229 -57.13 12.92 -49.66
N ALA A 230 -55.88 12.93 -49.19
CA ALA A 230 -55.09 14.15 -49.02
C ALA A 230 -54.74 14.79 -50.37
N PHE A 231 -54.42 13.98 -51.38
CA PHE A 231 -54.14 14.42 -52.75
C PHE A 231 -55.36 15.10 -53.38
N ASP A 232 -56.53 14.47 -53.32
CA ASP A 232 -57.79 15.00 -53.83
C ASP A 232 -58.22 16.31 -53.14
N SER A 233 -57.74 16.53 -51.91
CA SER A 233 -58.00 17.74 -51.13
C SER A 233 -56.97 18.86 -51.37
N GLY A 234 -55.93 18.62 -52.18
CA GLY A 234 -54.87 19.58 -52.50
C GLY A 234 -53.74 19.66 -51.47
N TYR A 235 -53.65 18.69 -50.55
CA TYR A 235 -52.60 18.61 -49.53
C TYR A 235 -51.46 17.70 -49.99
N PHE A 236 -50.70 18.14 -51.00
CA PHE A 236 -49.73 17.29 -51.72
C PHE A 236 -48.56 16.79 -50.86
N ASP A 237 -48.01 17.61 -49.96
CA ASP A 237 -46.93 17.16 -49.05
C ASP A 237 -47.41 16.04 -48.12
N THR A 238 -48.61 16.19 -47.56
CA THR A 238 -49.24 15.16 -46.73
C THR A 238 -49.52 13.89 -47.54
N ALA A 239 -50.00 14.02 -48.78
CA ALA A 239 -50.23 12.88 -49.66
C ALA A 239 -48.94 12.10 -49.92
N LYS A 240 -47.85 12.79 -50.26
CA LYS A 240 -46.52 12.20 -50.46
C LYS A 240 -46.04 11.45 -49.21
N GLU A 241 -46.08 12.07 -48.05
CA GLU A 241 -45.64 11.47 -46.78
C GLU A 241 -46.39 10.16 -46.47
N TYR A 242 -47.71 10.14 -46.64
CA TYR A 242 -48.51 8.95 -46.35
C TYR A 242 -48.35 7.85 -47.41
N ALA A 243 -48.12 8.20 -48.67
CA ALA A 243 -47.78 7.24 -49.71
C ALA A 243 -46.43 6.58 -49.45
N GLU A 244 -45.41 7.37 -49.06
CA GLU A 244 -44.10 6.83 -48.66
C GLU A 244 -44.20 5.92 -47.43
N LYS A 245 -45.04 6.28 -46.45
CA LYS A 245 -45.33 5.38 -45.31
C LYS A 245 -45.99 4.07 -45.76
N ALA A 246 -46.92 4.12 -46.72
CA ALA A 246 -47.55 2.91 -47.26
C ALA A 246 -46.51 2.01 -47.96
N TYR A 247 -45.68 2.59 -48.82
CA TYR A 247 -44.58 1.89 -49.50
C TYR A 247 -43.59 1.26 -48.50
N ASN A 248 -43.17 2.03 -47.49
CA ASN A 248 -42.18 1.59 -46.51
C ASN A 248 -42.69 0.43 -45.63
N ILE A 249 -43.99 0.34 -45.34
CA ILE A 249 -44.58 -0.80 -44.62
C ILE A 249 -44.35 -2.11 -45.39
N ILE A 250 -44.45 -2.07 -46.72
CA ILE A 250 -44.29 -3.23 -47.59
C ILE A 250 -42.81 -3.55 -47.75
N TYR A 251 -42.01 -2.52 -48.05
CA TYR A 251 -40.57 -2.65 -48.16
C TYR A 251 -39.93 -3.25 -46.89
N SER A 252 -40.33 -2.79 -45.70
CA SER A 252 -39.81 -3.32 -44.44
C SER A 252 -40.22 -4.77 -44.22
N SER A 253 -41.45 -5.15 -44.59
CA SER A 253 -41.90 -6.53 -44.48
C SER A 253 -41.11 -7.45 -45.43
N CYS A 254 -40.86 -7.01 -46.66
CA CYS A 254 -40.13 -7.79 -47.65
C CYS A 254 -38.65 -7.96 -47.33
N THR A 255 -38.00 -6.90 -46.86
CA THR A 255 -36.60 -6.97 -46.41
C THR A 255 -36.44 -7.93 -45.22
N LEU A 256 -37.35 -7.88 -44.24
CA LEU A 256 -37.36 -8.81 -43.11
C LEU A 256 -37.57 -10.27 -43.54
N CYS A 257 -38.48 -10.55 -44.47
CA CYS A 257 -38.70 -11.92 -44.95
C CYS A 257 -37.53 -12.46 -45.79
N ARG A 258 -36.89 -11.60 -46.61
CA ARG A 258 -35.77 -12.00 -47.47
C ARG A 258 -34.53 -12.37 -46.66
N ASP A 259 -34.24 -11.62 -45.61
CA ASP A 259 -33.01 -11.78 -44.83
C ASP A 259 -33.15 -12.84 -43.71
N TYR A 260 -34.38 -13.29 -43.40
CA TYR A 260 -34.65 -14.26 -42.35
C TYR A 260 -33.86 -15.58 -42.48
N PRO A 261 -33.80 -16.28 -43.64
CA PRO A 261 -33.07 -17.54 -43.75
C PRO A 261 -31.57 -17.41 -43.45
N LEU A 262 -30.99 -16.25 -43.79
CA LEU A 262 -29.59 -15.94 -43.47
C LEU A 262 -29.42 -15.77 -41.95
N ARG A 263 -30.25 -14.93 -41.31
CA ARG A 263 -30.18 -14.67 -39.85
C ARG A 263 -30.50 -15.91 -39.01
N GLU A 264 -31.43 -16.76 -39.44
CA GLU A 264 -31.72 -18.04 -38.78
C GLU A 264 -30.50 -18.96 -38.82
N ASN A 265 -29.84 -19.08 -39.97
CA ASN A 265 -28.66 -19.92 -40.13
C ASN A 265 -27.47 -19.39 -39.33
N GLU A 266 -27.27 -18.07 -39.28
CA GLU A 266 -26.27 -17.43 -38.42
C GLU A 266 -26.54 -17.69 -36.93
N THR A 267 -27.78 -17.52 -36.48
CA THR A 267 -28.20 -17.76 -35.09
C THR A 267 -28.04 -19.24 -34.72
N ARG A 268 -28.41 -20.15 -35.63
CA ARG A 268 -28.22 -21.60 -35.46
C ARG A 268 -26.74 -21.95 -35.34
N ARG A 269 -25.90 -21.47 -36.26
CA ARG A 269 -24.44 -21.67 -36.19
C ARG A 269 -23.84 -21.10 -34.90
N PHE A 270 -24.32 -19.94 -34.45
CA PHE A 270 -23.90 -19.37 -33.18
C PHE A 270 -24.24 -20.30 -32.00
N LEU A 271 -25.46 -20.81 -31.93
CA LEU A 271 -25.87 -21.78 -30.92
C LEU A 271 -25.09 -23.10 -31.00
N GLU A 272 -24.87 -23.64 -32.20
CA GLU A 272 -24.07 -24.86 -32.42
C GLU A 272 -22.63 -24.65 -31.94
N ASN A 273 -22.02 -23.51 -32.30
CA ASN A 273 -20.67 -23.15 -31.88
C ASN A 273 -20.55 -22.94 -30.37
N LEU A 274 -21.62 -22.54 -29.68
CA LEU A 274 -21.65 -22.51 -28.21
C LEU A 274 -21.80 -23.91 -27.60
N THR A 275 -22.53 -24.81 -28.27
CA THR A 275 -22.83 -26.15 -27.77
C THR A 275 -21.62 -27.10 -27.87
N ILE A 276 -20.77 -26.94 -28.89
CA ILE A 276 -19.61 -27.82 -29.12
C ILE A 276 -18.55 -27.75 -27.99
N PRO A 277 -18.06 -26.58 -27.55
CA PRO A 277 -17.06 -26.50 -26.50
C PRO A 277 -17.64 -26.73 -25.10
N ILE A 278 -18.96 -26.54 -24.90
CA ILE A 278 -19.60 -26.61 -23.58
C ILE A 278 -20.96 -27.33 -23.70
N PRO A 279 -20.96 -28.68 -23.72
CA PRO A 279 -22.15 -29.50 -24.02
C PRO A 279 -23.33 -29.29 -23.06
N ASP A 280 -23.07 -28.77 -21.86
CA ASP A 280 -24.03 -28.63 -20.77
C ASP A 280 -24.55 -27.18 -20.59
N LEU A 281 -24.28 -26.26 -21.52
CA LEU A 281 -24.85 -24.90 -21.43
C LEU A 281 -26.39 -24.96 -21.49
N PRO A 282 -27.11 -24.17 -20.67
CA PRO A 282 -28.57 -24.16 -20.63
C PRO A 282 -29.17 -23.39 -21.83
N LEU A 283 -28.74 -23.69 -23.06
CA LEU A 283 -29.17 -23.03 -24.31
C LEU A 283 -30.58 -23.41 -24.75
N LYS A 284 -31.24 -24.32 -24.03
CA LYS A 284 -32.60 -24.78 -24.38
C LYS A 284 -33.59 -23.62 -24.60
N PRO A 285 -33.65 -22.57 -23.76
CA PRO A 285 -34.56 -21.45 -24.01
C PRO A 285 -34.25 -20.69 -25.30
N ALA A 286 -32.97 -20.58 -25.70
CA ALA A 286 -32.59 -19.97 -26.97
C ALA A 286 -32.95 -20.84 -28.17
N TRP A 287 -32.76 -22.17 -28.06
CA TRP A 287 -33.21 -23.14 -29.06
C TRP A 287 -34.74 -23.15 -29.22
N ASP A 288 -35.49 -23.05 -28.11
CA ASP A 288 -36.95 -22.97 -28.12
C ASP A 288 -37.41 -21.68 -28.83
N LYS A 289 -36.72 -20.55 -28.64
CA LYS A 289 -36.99 -19.29 -29.37
C LYS A 289 -36.64 -19.36 -30.85
N LEU A 290 -35.51 -19.97 -31.21
CA LEU A 290 -35.15 -20.22 -32.61
C LEU A 290 -36.21 -21.09 -33.30
N LYS A 291 -36.75 -22.09 -32.60
CA LYS A 291 -37.84 -22.92 -33.12
C LYS A 291 -39.12 -22.10 -33.35
N LEU A 292 -39.52 -21.27 -32.38
CA LEU A 292 -40.67 -20.37 -32.53
C LEU A 292 -40.47 -19.37 -33.67
N ALA A 293 -39.24 -18.93 -33.92
CA ALA A 293 -38.90 -18.09 -35.07
C ALA A 293 -39.20 -18.81 -36.40
N GLY A 294 -38.77 -20.07 -36.53
CA GLY A 294 -39.07 -20.91 -37.70
C GLY A 294 -40.57 -21.10 -37.93
N GLU A 295 -41.31 -21.44 -36.86
CA GLU A 295 -42.77 -21.60 -36.91
C GLU A 295 -43.48 -20.29 -37.31
N ALA A 296 -43.01 -19.14 -36.82
CA ALA A 296 -43.57 -17.84 -37.18
C ALA A 296 -43.27 -17.46 -38.64
N PHE A 297 -42.08 -17.79 -39.15
CA PHE A 297 -41.69 -17.56 -40.54
C PHE A 297 -42.52 -18.42 -41.51
N GLU A 298 -42.68 -19.72 -41.22
CA GLU A 298 -43.53 -20.62 -41.99
C GLU A 298 -45.00 -20.16 -42.03
N ALA A 299 -45.45 -19.47 -40.99
CA ALA A 299 -46.77 -18.85 -40.92
C ALA A 299 -46.88 -17.47 -41.61
N GLY A 300 -45.82 -17.01 -42.30
CA GLY A 300 -45.75 -15.71 -42.97
C GLY A 300 -45.64 -14.51 -42.03
N LYS A 301 -45.30 -14.71 -40.75
CA LYS A 301 -45.21 -13.64 -39.73
C LYS A 301 -43.76 -13.20 -39.53
N CYS A 302 -43.14 -12.63 -40.55
CA CYS A 302 -41.71 -12.29 -40.55
C CYS A 302 -41.29 -11.35 -39.40
N ASP A 303 -42.12 -10.36 -39.02
CA ASP A 303 -41.84 -9.48 -37.88
C ASP A 303 -41.73 -10.26 -36.55
N VAL A 304 -42.64 -11.23 -36.35
CA VAL A 304 -42.67 -12.09 -35.16
C VAL A 304 -41.49 -13.06 -35.18
N ALA A 305 -41.18 -13.63 -36.34
CA ALA A 305 -40.03 -14.50 -36.52
C ALA A 305 -38.71 -13.78 -36.19
N ASN A 306 -38.56 -12.55 -36.66
CA ASN A 306 -37.38 -11.74 -36.37
C ASN A 306 -37.28 -11.36 -34.88
N SER A 307 -38.41 -11.02 -34.24
CA SER A 307 -38.45 -10.79 -32.79
C SER A 307 -37.98 -12.03 -32.01
N TYR A 308 -38.42 -13.23 -32.40
CA TYR A 308 -37.97 -14.47 -31.75
C TYR A 308 -36.49 -14.80 -32.03
N LEU A 309 -35.95 -14.47 -33.20
CA LEU A 309 -34.51 -14.58 -33.47
C LEU A 309 -33.71 -13.65 -32.54
N GLU A 310 -34.12 -12.39 -32.41
CA GLU A 310 -33.46 -11.43 -31.52
C GLU A 310 -33.51 -11.86 -30.06
N GLU A 311 -34.65 -12.40 -29.61
CA GLU A 311 -34.77 -13.03 -28.29
C GLU A 311 -33.82 -14.23 -28.13
N ALA A 312 -33.71 -15.10 -29.13
CA ALA A 312 -32.79 -16.24 -29.09
C ALA A 312 -31.32 -15.78 -28.97
N VAL A 313 -30.92 -14.78 -29.75
CA VAL A 313 -29.57 -14.17 -29.68
C VAL A 313 -29.34 -13.52 -28.31
N ASN A 314 -30.30 -12.74 -27.80
CA ASN A 314 -30.17 -12.07 -26.51
C ASN A 314 -30.05 -13.05 -25.34
N ILE A 315 -30.86 -14.11 -25.34
CA ILE A 315 -30.75 -15.19 -24.34
C ILE A 315 -29.37 -15.84 -24.42
N SER A 316 -28.89 -16.14 -25.63
CA SER A 316 -27.58 -16.78 -25.84
C SER A 316 -26.42 -15.90 -25.37
N ASN A 317 -26.47 -14.60 -25.68
CA ASN A 317 -25.47 -13.63 -25.25
C ASN A 317 -25.47 -13.46 -23.73
N SER A 318 -26.64 -13.36 -23.10
CA SER A 318 -26.77 -13.28 -21.65
C SER A 318 -26.17 -14.52 -20.96
N ILE A 319 -26.47 -15.73 -21.48
CA ILE A 319 -25.87 -16.97 -20.96
C ILE A 319 -24.35 -16.98 -21.15
N LEU A 320 -23.85 -16.50 -22.29
CA LEU A 320 -22.41 -16.45 -22.59
C LEU A 320 -21.68 -15.47 -21.68
N GLU A 321 -22.25 -14.28 -21.44
CA GLU A 321 -21.71 -13.30 -20.49
C GLU A 321 -21.62 -13.87 -19.08
N GLU A 322 -22.72 -14.47 -18.59
CA GLU A 322 -22.74 -15.11 -17.27
C GLU A 322 -21.75 -16.28 -17.16
N TRP A 323 -21.61 -17.08 -18.22
CA TRP A 323 -20.64 -18.16 -18.27
C TRP A 323 -19.20 -17.64 -18.25
N ASN A 324 -18.88 -16.62 -19.05
CA ASN A 324 -17.56 -16.00 -19.11
C ASN A 324 -17.15 -15.40 -17.76
N ASP A 325 -18.09 -14.78 -17.05
CA ASP A 325 -17.89 -14.26 -15.70
C ASP A 325 -17.47 -15.36 -14.71
N VAL A 326 -18.20 -16.49 -14.70
CA VAL A 326 -17.88 -17.61 -13.81
C VAL A 326 -16.58 -18.28 -14.22
N TYR A 327 -16.34 -18.45 -15.53
CA TYR A 327 -15.12 -19.05 -16.06
C TYR A 327 -13.88 -18.21 -15.72
N SER A 328 -13.95 -16.89 -15.89
CA SER A 328 -12.90 -15.95 -15.51
C SER A 328 -12.58 -16.06 -14.00
N CYS A 329 -13.62 -16.09 -13.15
CA CYS A 329 -13.44 -16.30 -11.71
C CYS A 329 -12.74 -17.62 -11.40
N ARG A 330 -13.14 -18.72 -12.05
CA ARG A 330 -12.54 -20.05 -11.87
C ARG A 330 -11.06 -20.07 -12.27
N VAL A 331 -10.71 -19.49 -13.42
CA VAL A 331 -9.32 -19.38 -13.88
C VAL A 331 -8.49 -18.58 -12.90
N GLU A 332 -9.02 -17.46 -12.40
CA GLU A 332 -8.36 -16.64 -11.40
C GLU A 332 -8.15 -17.40 -10.08
N LEU A 333 -9.15 -18.14 -9.60
CA LEU A 333 -9.07 -18.96 -8.39
C LEU A 333 -7.98 -20.04 -8.52
N VAL A 334 -7.93 -20.77 -9.64
CA VAL A 334 -6.88 -21.77 -9.89
C VAL A 334 -5.49 -21.11 -9.93
N ARG A 335 -5.37 -19.97 -10.63
CA ARG A 335 -4.12 -19.20 -10.68
C ARG A 335 -3.68 -18.74 -9.29
N MET A 336 -4.60 -18.28 -8.46
CA MET A 336 -4.32 -17.90 -7.07
C MET A 336 -3.81 -19.10 -6.28
N ILE A 337 -4.47 -20.26 -6.37
CA ILE A 337 -4.03 -21.47 -5.67
C ILE A 337 -2.62 -21.88 -6.11
N GLU A 338 -2.33 -21.85 -7.41
CA GLU A 338 -0.99 -22.13 -7.94
C GLU A 338 0.06 -21.11 -7.48
N GLU A 339 -0.27 -19.82 -7.49
CA GLU A 339 0.61 -18.74 -7.05
C GLU A 339 0.94 -18.87 -5.57
N TYR A 340 -0.07 -19.07 -4.71
CA TYR A 340 0.13 -19.28 -3.28
C TYR A 340 0.95 -20.55 -3.02
N SER A 341 0.61 -21.66 -3.69
CA SER A 341 1.35 -22.92 -3.55
C SER A 341 2.83 -22.80 -3.96
N ARG A 342 3.12 -21.98 -4.96
CA ARG A 342 4.49 -21.76 -5.45
C ARG A 342 5.26 -20.76 -4.60
N LYS A 343 4.63 -19.62 -4.28
CA LYS A 343 5.23 -18.50 -3.55
C LYS A 343 5.52 -18.86 -2.09
N TYR A 344 4.71 -19.73 -1.51
CA TYR A 344 4.78 -20.12 -0.11
C TYR A 344 5.28 -21.55 0.10
N ALA A 345 5.96 -22.12 -0.90
CA ALA A 345 6.75 -23.33 -0.73
C ALA A 345 8.15 -22.95 -0.21
N PHE A 346 8.59 -23.59 0.88
CA PHE A 346 9.94 -23.40 1.41
C PHE A 346 10.48 -24.71 1.99
N VAL A 347 11.79 -24.74 2.26
CA VAL A 347 12.46 -25.92 2.81
C VAL A 347 12.78 -25.70 4.28
N TYR A 348 12.26 -26.55 5.16
CA TYR A 348 12.63 -26.59 6.58
C TYR A 348 13.16 -27.98 6.94
N LYS A 349 14.38 -28.03 7.49
CA LYS A 349 15.12 -29.27 7.76
C LYS A 349 15.22 -30.23 6.55
N GLY A 350 15.30 -29.67 5.34
CA GLY A 350 15.40 -30.45 4.10
C GLY A 350 14.04 -30.92 3.53
N GLU A 351 12.93 -30.66 4.22
CA GLU A 351 11.59 -30.99 3.75
C GLU A 351 10.88 -29.76 3.18
N MET A 352 10.22 -29.92 2.03
CA MET A 352 9.43 -28.87 1.40
C MET A 352 8.07 -28.76 2.09
N ILE A 353 7.83 -27.67 2.80
CA ILE A 353 6.53 -27.35 3.38
C ILE A 353 5.78 -26.44 2.41
N LYS A 354 4.52 -26.76 2.14
CA LYS A 354 3.62 -26.00 1.27
C LYS A 354 2.35 -25.66 2.03
N ILE A 355 1.70 -24.58 1.63
CA ILE A 355 0.34 -24.28 2.08
C ILE A 355 -0.60 -25.40 1.60
N ASP A 356 -1.37 -26.00 2.54
CA ASP A 356 -2.38 -26.99 2.17
C ASP A 356 -3.62 -26.27 1.62
N LEU A 357 -3.79 -26.35 0.29
CA LEU A 357 -4.96 -25.87 -0.43
C LEU A 357 -5.70 -27.02 -1.12
N ASP A 358 -5.34 -28.29 -0.84
CA ASP A 358 -5.88 -29.45 -1.54
C ASP A 358 -7.38 -29.64 -1.24
N GLY A 359 -7.82 -29.27 -0.03
CA GLY A 359 -9.23 -29.24 0.33
C GLY A 359 -10.04 -28.28 -0.56
N ILE A 360 -9.53 -27.06 -0.77
CA ILE A 360 -10.17 -26.04 -1.61
C ILE A 360 -10.17 -26.47 -3.08
N LEU A 361 -9.07 -27.05 -3.56
CA LEU A 361 -8.98 -27.62 -4.92
C LEU A 361 -10.05 -28.68 -5.19
N LYS A 362 -10.34 -29.53 -4.21
CA LYS A 362 -11.38 -30.57 -4.31
C LYS A 362 -12.80 -29.99 -4.27
N GLU A 363 -13.03 -28.84 -3.63
CA GLU A 363 -14.33 -28.17 -3.63
C GLU A 363 -14.68 -27.49 -4.96
N ILE A 364 -13.70 -27.10 -5.79
CA ILE A 364 -13.95 -26.38 -7.06
C ILE A 364 -14.86 -27.19 -8.00
N PRO A 365 -14.60 -28.47 -8.31
CA PRO A 365 -15.49 -29.26 -9.16
C PRO A 365 -16.91 -29.42 -8.59
N GLU A 366 -17.04 -29.54 -7.26
CA GLU A 366 -18.31 -29.81 -6.61
C GLU A 366 -19.19 -28.56 -6.45
N ALA A 367 -18.58 -27.41 -6.18
CA ALA A 367 -19.28 -26.17 -5.87
C ALA A 367 -19.42 -25.22 -7.08
N VAL A 368 -18.44 -25.21 -7.99
CA VAL A 368 -18.40 -24.31 -9.15
C VAL A 368 -18.82 -25.08 -10.41
N ASP A 369 -18.07 -26.12 -10.80
CA ASP A 369 -18.31 -26.81 -12.08
C ASP A 369 -19.70 -27.49 -12.11
N LYS A 370 -20.16 -28.07 -11.00
CA LYS A 370 -21.51 -28.66 -10.88
C LYS A 370 -22.63 -27.64 -11.07
N ASN A 371 -22.48 -26.42 -10.55
CA ASN A 371 -23.51 -25.37 -10.67
C ASN A 371 -23.47 -24.72 -12.06
N MET A 372 -22.28 -24.57 -12.66
CA MET A 372 -22.13 -24.17 -14.06
C MET A 372 -22.88 -25.12 -14.99
N LYS A 373 -22.70 -26.44 -14.83
CA LYS A 373 -23.40 -27.47 -15.64
C LYS A 373 -24.93 -27.47 -15.47
N LYS A 374 -25.44 -26.88 -14.38
CA LYS A 374 -26.88 -26.75 -14.12
C LYS A 374 -27.45 -25.40 -14.59
N GLY A 375 -26.61 -24.49 -15.10
CA GLY A 375 -27.01 -23.13 -15.45
C GLY A 375 -27.24 -22.21 -14.25
N TYR A 376 -26.76 -22.58 -13.05
CA TYR A 376 -26.86 -21.74 -11.85
C TYR A 376 -25.65 -20.80 -11.74
N PHE A 377 -25.53 -19.88 -12.70
CA PHE A 377 -24.32 -19.05 -12.85
C PHE A 377 -24.07 -18.13 -11.66
N LEU A 378 -25.12 -17.48 -11.12
CA LEU A 378 -25.00 -16.66 -9.91
C LEU A 378 -24.48 -17.48 -8.72
N THR A 379 -25.05 -18.67 -8.48
CA THR A 379 -24.61 -19.56 -7.39
C THR A 379 -23.18 -20.08 -7.61
N ALA A 380 -22.80 -20.37 -8.86
CA ALA A 380 -21.44 -20.76 -9.20
C ALA A 380 -20.43 -19.61 -8.96
N LYS A 381 -20.81 -18.37 -9.31
CA LYS A 381 -20.04 -17.16 -9.06
C LYS A 381 -19.87 -16.90 -7.56
N ASP A 382 -20.94 -16.99 -6.79
CA ASP A 382 -20.91 -16.82 -5.33
C ASP A 382 -20.03 -17.88 -4.67
N ASN A 383 -20.13 -19.14 -5.09
CA ASN A 383 -19.24 -20.21 -4.62
C ASN A 383 -17.78 -19.95 -4.99
N CYS A 384 -17.51 -19.48 -6.22
CA CYS A 384 -16.16 -19.13 -6.64
C CYS A 384 -15.57 -18.00 -5.78
N ASN A 385 -16.34 -16.92 -5.53
CA ASN A 385 -15.92 -15.81 -4.67
C ASN A 385 -15.68 -16.28 -3.22
N ARG A 386 -16.57 -17.09 -2.65
CA ARG A 386 -16.38 -17.70 -1.32
C ARG A 386 -15.08 -18.48 -1.23
N LEU A 387 -14.76 -19.29 -2.25
CA LEU A 387 -13.52 -20.06 -2.30
C LEU A 387 -12.30 -19.13 -2.44
N LYS A 388 -12.37 -18.05 -3.23
CA LYS A 388 -11.30 -17.03 -3.30
C LYS A 388 -11.04 -16.40 -1.93
N ASP A 389 -12.09 -16.03 -1.20
CA ASP A 389 -11.98 -15.48 0.15
C ASP A 389 -11.34 -16.49 1.12
N GLN A 390 -11.71 -17.77 1.03
CA GLN A 390 -11.07 -18.85 1.80
C GLN A 390 -9.58 -19.02 1.47
N VAL A 391 -9.17 -18.95 0.19
CA VAL A 391 -7.75 -18.98 -0.20
C VAL A 391 -7.01 -17.79 0.40
N ASN A 392 -7.57 -16.58 0.32
CA ASN A 392 -6.95 -15.38 0.90
C ASN A 392 -6.83 -15.44 2.42
N LEU A 393 -7.87 -15.91 3.12
CA LEU A 393 -7.84 -16.09 4.57
C LEU A 393 -6.79 -17.14 4.99
N THR A 394 -6.76 -18.28 4.29
CA THR A 394 -5.79 -19.36 4.54
C THR A 394 -4.37 -18.89 4.28
N GLY A 395 -4.14 -18.16 3.19
CA GLY A 395 -2.85 -17.57 2.86
C GLY A 395 -2.39 -16.52 3.85
N THR A 396 -3.29 -15.67 4.34
CA THR A 396 -2.98 -14.66 5.38
C THR A 396 -2.66 -15.34 6.71
N ALA A 397 -3.43 -16.35 7.10
CA ALA A 397 -3.15 -17.15 8.30
C ALA A 397 -1.77 -17.80 8.19
N PHE A 398 -1.47 -18.47 7.08
CA PHE A 398 -0.16 -19.07 6.81
C PHE A 398 0.97 -18.06 6.98
N LEU A 399 0.87 -16.87 6.36
CA LEU A 399 1.90 -15.82 6.43
C LEU A 399 2.13 -15.29 7.84
N ASN A 400 1.06 -15.11 8.61
CA ASN A 400 1.17 -14.66 9.99
C ASN A 400 1.88 -15.71 10.84
N ILE A 401 1.52 -16.99 10.69
CA ILE A 401 2.16 -18.07 11.45
C ILE A 401 3.60 -18.29 11.01
N TRP A 402 3.89 -18.13 9.72
CA TRP A 402 5.24 -18.13 9.18
C TRP A 402 6.14 -17.08 9.84
N GLY A 403 5.62 -15.85 9.99
CA GLY A 403 6.30 -14.80 10.72
C GLY A 403 6.58 -15.17 12.18
N GLU A 404 5.62 -15.82 12.85
CA GLU A 404 5.79 -16.30 14.22
C GLU A 404 6.79 -17.46 14.33
N MET A 405 6.81 -18.37 13.35
CA MET A 405 7.80 -19.44 13.26
C MET A 405 9.21 -18.85 13.17
N ASN A 406 9.45 -17.93 12.24
CA ASN A 406 10.79 -17.37 12.04
C ASN A 406 11.30 -16.60 13.26
N LYS A 407 10.46 -15.76 13.88
CA LYS A 407 10.81 -15.05 15.12
C LYS A 407 11.16 -16.02 16.26
N THR A 408 10.44 -17.13 16.35
CA THR A 408 10.69 -18.13 17.40
C THR A 408 11.96 -18.91 17.13
N ALA A 409 12.20 -19.34 15.88
CA ALA A 409 13.44 -19.99 15.47
C ALA A 409 14.66 -19.10 15.71
N GLU A 410 14.60 -17.83 15.29
CA GLU A 410 15.67 -16.84 15.51
C GLU A 410 15.96 -16.63 17.00
N LEU A 411 14.92 -16.55 17.85
CA LEU A 411 15.10 -16.47 19.30
C LEU A 411 15.82 -17.72 19.85
N LEU A 412 15.39 -18.92 19.43
CA LEU A 412 15.98 -20.17 19.89
C LEU A 412 17.43 -20.33 19.44
N ASP A 413 17.74 -19.95 18.19
CA ASP A 413 19.09 -19.94 17.65
C ASP A 413 19.99 -18.97 18.43
N ASN A 414 19.51 -17.75 18.70
CA ASN A 414 20.24 -16.76 19.49
C ASN A 414 20.54 -17.27 20.92
N LEU A 415 19.55 -17.86 21.59
CA LEU A 415 19.75 -18.43 22.92
C LEU A 415 20.74 -19.62 22.90
N SER A 416 20.68 -20.45 21.85
CA SER A 416 21.62 -21.55 21.67
C SER A 416 23.05 -21.04 21.42
N LEU A 417 23.22 -19.98 20.63
CA LEU A 417 24.50 -19.31 20.40
C LEU A 417 25.07 -18.67 21.68
N GLU A 418 24.20 -18.17 22.57
CA GLU A 418 24.57 -17.74 23.92
C GLU A 418 24.98 -18.90 24.86
N GLY A 419 24.85 -20.15 24.39
CA GLY A 419 25.20 -21.37 25.11
C GLY A 419 24.11 -21.91 26.02
N TYR A 420 22.86 -21.44 25.86
CA TYR A 420 21.75 -21.94 26.67
C TYR A 420 21.18 -23.25 26.12
N VAL A 421 20.71 -24.10 27.04
CA VAL A 421 20.00 -25.34 26.76
C VAL A 421 18.53 -25.00 26.51
N VAL A 422 18.10 -25.17 25.26
CA VAL A 422 16.76 -24.76 24.78
C VAL A 422 15.92 -25.94 24.26
N ASP A 423 16.30 -27.17 24.61
CA ASP A 423 15.70 -28.41 24.08
C ASP A 423 14.17 -28.45 24.28
N MET A 424 13.67 -28.11 25.47
CA MET A 424 12.22 -28.07 25.74
C MET A 424 11.46 -27.08 24.85
N ALA A 425 12.08 -25.93 24.56
CA ALA A 425 11.47 -24.93 23.68
C ALA A 425 11.53 -25.38 22.21
N TRP A 426 12.60 -26.08 21.81
CA TRP A 426 12.70 -26.72 20.49
C TRP A 426 11.69 -27.86 20.31
N ASP A 427 11.44 -28.68 21.32
CA ASP A 427 10.44 -29.73 21.27
C ASP A 427 9.06 -29.15 21.01
N ARG A 428 8.69 -28.09 21.74
CA ARG A 428 7.43 -27.36 21.54
C ARG A 428 7.37 -26.69 20.16
N PHE A 429 8.48 -26.11 19.70
CA PHE A 429 8.60 -25.55 18.35
C PHE A 429 8.37 -26.62 17.28
N ASN A 430 8.91 -27.82 17.43
CA ASN A 430 8.71 -28.91 16.47
C ASN A 430 7.24 -29.36 16.44
N VAL A 431 6.55 -29.40 17.58
CA VAL A 431 5.09 -29.64 17.63
C VAL A 431 4.33 -28.56 16.86
N ALA A 432 4.71 -27.29 17.00
CA ALA A 432 4.12 -26.19 16.24
C ALA A 432 4.32 -26.34 14.73
N VAL A 433 5.52 -26.78 14.30
CA VAL A 433 5.82 -27.06 12.89
C VAL A 433 4.95 -28.20 12.34
N GLU A 434 4.68 -29.25 13.12
CA GLU A 434 3.76 -30.32 12.70
C GLU A 434 2.32 -29.83 12.53
N PHE A 435 1.80 -29.00 13.45
CA PHE A 435 0.49 -28.37 13.24
C PHE A 435 0.48 -27.46 12.01
N PHE A 436 1.55 -26.71 11.78
CA PHE A 436 1.68 -25.84 10.62
C PHE A 436 1.67 -26.63 9.30
N ARG A 437 2.38 -27.76 9.25
CA ARG A 437 2.40 -28.69 8.11
C ARG A 437 1.02 -29.28 7.81
N ASN A 438 0.25 -29.56 8.86
CA ASN A 438 -1.11 -30.11 8.75
C ASN A 438 -2.19 -29.03 8.52
N GLY A 439 -1.81 -27.79 8.17
CA GLY A 439 -2.75 -26.69 7.91
C GLY A 439 -3.50 -26.18 9.15
N SER A 440 -3.15 -26.65 10.34
CA SER A 440 -3.79 -26.28 11.62
C SER A 440 -3.17 -25.00 12.18
N TYR A 441 -3.33 -23.89 11.45
CA TYR A 441 -2.61 -22.63 11.71
C TYR A 441 -2.89 -22.00 13.08
N SER A 442 -4.10 -22.12 13.62
CA SER A 442 -4.41 -21.63 14.97
C SER A 442 -3.62 -22.41 16.03
N SER A 443 -3.65 -23.74 15.98
CA SER A 443 -2.88 -24.60 16.89
C SER A 443 -1.38 -24.39 16.73
N ALA A 444 -0.89 -24.26 15.50
CA ALA A 444 0.51 -23.93 15.24
C ALA A 444 0.93 -22.61 15.90
N ARG A 445 0.07 -21.58 15.82
CA ARG A 445 0.31 -20.29 16.48
C ARG A 445 0.48 -20.44 17.98
N ASP A 446 -0.46 -21.10 18.63
CA ASP A 446 -0.49 -21.24 20.09
C ASP A 446 0.76 -21.98 20.58
N GLU A 447 1.19 -22.99 19.82
CA GLU A 447 2.40 -23.76 20.08
C GLU A 447 3.69 -22.95 19.84
N PHE A 448 3.77 -22.12 18.79
CA PHE A 448 4.90 -21.18 18.61
C PHE A 448 4.99 -20.14 19.73
N VAL A 449 3.85 -19.61 20.18
CA VAL A 449 3.79 -18.68 21.32
C VAL A 449 4.26 -19.38 22.59
N ALA A 450 3.77 -20.59 22.87
CA ALA A 450 4.21 -21.37 24.02
C ALA A 450 5.72 -21.66 23.98
N ALA A 451 6.28 -22.03 22.82
CA ALA A 451 7.72 -22.23 22.65
C ALA A 451 8.51 -20.94 22.96
N ARG A 452 8.01 -19.77 22.54
CA ARG A 452 8.62 -18.47 22.83
C ARG A 452 8.54 -18.09 24.30
N GLU A 453 7.43 -18.38 24.97
CA GLU A 453 7.29 -18.16 26.41
C GLU A 453 8.28 -19.01 27.21
N ILE A 454 8.44 -20.30 26.85
CA ILE A 454 9.45 -21.18 27.44
C ILE A 454 10.86 -20.62 27.21
N ALA A 455 11.16 -20.18 25.98
CA ALA A 455 12.46 -19.57 25.65
C ALA A 455 12.74 -18.29 26.48
N ALA A 456 11.72 -17.45 26.69
CA ALA A 456 11.83 -16.26 27.53
C ALA A 456 12.07 -16.62 29.01
N GLN A 457 11.36 -17.63 29.55
CA GLN A 457 11.58 -18.13 30.90
C GLN A 457 12.99 -18.69 31.08
N ILE A 458 13.49 -19.45 30.10
CA ILE A 458 14.87 -19.96 30.07
C ILE A 458 15.86 -18.79 30.16
N LYS A 459 15.68 -17.75 29.34
CA LYS A 459 16.55 -16.57 29.35
C LYS A 459 16.57 -15.89 30.71
N THR A 460 15.40 -15.60 31.28
CA THR A 460 15.28 -14.96 32.60
C THR A 460 15.98 -15.79 33.68
N ALA A 461 15.72 -17.10 33.73
CA ALA A 461 16.35 -17.98 34.71
C ALA A 461 17.88 -18.08 34.52
N ALA A 462 18.36 -18.11 33.27
CA ALA A 462 19.78 -18.15 32.96
C ALA A 462 20.50 -16.84 33.36
N ASP A 463 19.87 -15.69 33.13
CA ASP A 463 20.37 -14.37 33.53
C ASP A 463 20.43 -14.22 35.06
N GLU A 464 19.39 -14.69 35.77
CA GLU A 464 19.39 -14.76 37.23
C GLU A 464 20.52 -15.66 37.76
N ALA A 465 20.73 -16.83 37.15
CA ALA A 465 21.81 -17.73 37.52
C ALA A 465 23.20 -17.13 37.26
N LYS A 466 23.40 -16.41 36.14
CA LYS A 466 24.64 -15.67 35.85
C LYS A 466 24.90 -14.56 36.87
N SER A 467 23.87 -13.82 37.25
CA SER A 467 23.97 -12.76 38.27
C SER A 467 24.34 -13.33 39.64
N ALA A 468 23.67 -14.41 40.05
CA ALA A 468 23.97 -15.13 41.29
C ALA A 468 25.39 -15.72 41.28
N GLU A 469 25.82 -16.32 40.16
CA GLU A 469 27.19 -16.82 39.98
C GLU A 469 28.21 -15.69 40.15
N LYS A 470 27.99 -14.54 39.51
CA LYS A 470 28.88 -13.38 39.62
C LYS A 470 29.03 -12.92 41.07
N ALA A 471 27.91 -12.74 41.79
CA ALA A 471 27.92 -12.32 43.19
C ALA A 471 28.64 -13.35 44.09
N ALA A 472 28.37 -14.65 43.88
CA ALA A 472 29.04 -15.72 44.61
C ALA A 472 30.55 -15.72 44.34
N ARG A 473 30.98 -15.60 43.07
CA ARG A 473 32.40 -15.56 42.69
C ARG A 473 33.13 -14.36 43.26
N GLU A 474 32.53 -13.17 43.24
CA GLU A 474 33.09 -11.97 43.85
C GLU A 474 33.29 -12.16 45.37
N CYS A 475 32.31 -12.73 46.06
CA CYS A 475 32.43 -13.05 47.49
C CYS A 475 33.54 -14.09 47.77
N LEU A 476 33.63 -15.16 46.95
CA LEU A 476 34.68 -16.17 47.09
C LEU A 476 36.07 -15.58 46.82
N LEU A 477 36.21 -14.65 45.87
CA LEU A 477 37.48 -13.94 45.62
C LEU A 477 37.87 -13.06 46.82
N GLU A 478 36.91 -12.38 47.45
CA GLU A 478 37.12 -11.60 48.67
C GLU A 478 37.67 -12.50 49.81
N LEU A 479 37.00 -13.64 50.08
CA LEU A 479 37.46 -14.59 51.10
C LEU A 479 38.84 -15.17 50.77
N LYS A 480 39.12 -15.48 49.50
CA LYS A 480 40.42 -15.97 49.06
C LYS A 480 41.51 -14.92 49.30
N GLY A 481 41.22 -13.64 49.05
CA GLY A 481 42.13 -12.52 49.37
C GLY A 481 42.41 -12.37 50.87
N GLN A 482 41.47 -12.80 51.72
CA GLN A 482 41.61 -12.86 53.18
C GLN A 482 42.32 -14.14 53.67
N GLY A 483 42.80 -14.98 52.75
CA GLY A 483 43.56 -16.20 53.05
C GLY A 483 42.71 -17.45 53.29
N VAL A 484 41.38 -17.38 53.11
CA VAL A 484 40.51 -18.56 53.25
C VAL A 484 40.73 -19.52 52.09
N ASN A 485 40.87 -20.81 52.38
CA ASN A 485 40.90 -21.85 51.34
C ASN A 485 39.49 -22.16 50.81
N VAL A 486 39.05 -21.33 49.87
CA VAL A 486 37.73 -21.43 49.23
C VAL A 486 37.52 -22.74 48.48
N ASP A 487 38.60 -23.36 47.97
CA ASP A 487 38.50 -24.62 47.24
C ASP A 487 38.18 -25.79 48.18
N ALA A 488 38.74 -25.79 49.40
CA ALA A 488 38.40 -26.80 50.40
C ALA A 488 36.94 -26.68 50.88
N LEU A 489 36.43 -25.45 51.01
CA LEU A 489 35.10 -25.17 51.53
C LEU A 489 33.98 -25.33 50.50
N PHE A 490 34.17 -24.83 49.28
CA PHE A 490 33.07 -24.61 48.34
C PHE A 490 33.19 -25.40 47.02
N LYS A 491 34.26 -26.17 46.80
CA LYS A 491 34.47 -26.86 45.51
C LYS A 491 33.32 -27.79 45.11
N ALA A 492 32.77 -28.54 46.06
CA ALA A 492 31.64 -29.43 45.79
C ALA A 492 30.39 -28.64 45.36
N ASP A 493 30.07 -27.56 46.07
CA ASP A 493 28.90 -26.73 45.79
C ASP A 493 29.06 -25.95 44.48
N VAL A 494 30.23 -25.37 44.24
CA VAL A 494 30.57 -24.69 42.97
C VAL A 494 30.45 -25.67 41.81
N SER A 495 30.97 -26.90 41.96
CA SER A 495 30.85 -27.94 40.93
C SER A 495 29.38 -28.31 40.68
N LYS A 496 28.57 -28.44 41.74
CA LYS A 496 27.14 -28.74 41.64
C LYS A 496 26.38 -27.61 40.94
N ALA A 497 26.57 -26.36 41.37
CA ALA A 497 25.92 -25.19 40.77
C ALA A 497 26.29 -25.03 39.29
N THR A 498 27.57 -25.22 38.94
CA THR A 498 28.05 -25.22 37.56
C THR A 498 27.43 -26.36 36.75
N GLY A 499 27.30 -27.56 37.33
CA GLY A 499 26.67 -28.71 36.68
C GLY A 499 25.19 -28.44 36.35
N LEU A 500 24.43 -27.89 37.29
CA LEU A 500 23.03 -27.50 37.09
C LEU A 500 22.88 -26.44 35.99
N TYR A 501 23.78 -25.47 35.95
CA TYR A 501 23.78 -24.44 34.89
C TYR A 501 24.00 -25.05 33.51
N LYS A 502 25.01 -25.93 33.37
CA LYS A 502 25.35 -26.60 32.11
C LYS A 502 24.26 -27.56 31.63
N SER A 503 23.48 -28.14 32.53
CA SER A 503 22.37 -29.02 32.18
C SER A 503 21.06 -28.26 31.89
N GLY A 504 21.08 -26.92 31.83
CA GLY A 504 19.89 -26.12 31.58
C GLY A 504 18.96 -25.93 32.79
N ASN A 505 19.32 -26.42 33.98
CA ASN A 505 18.51 -26.27 35.18
C ASN A 505 18.83 -24.94 35.88
N TYR A 506 18.53 -23.84 35.18
CA TYR A 506 18.96 -22.50 35.54
C TYR A 506 18.38 -22.01 36.87
N THR A 507 17.11 -22.31 37.16
CA THR A 507 16.50 -21.93 38.44
C THR A 507 17.18 -22.60 39.64
N GLU A 508 17.47 -23.90 39.55
CA GLU A 508 18.20 -24.59 40.62
C GLU A 508 19.68 -24.18 40.68
N ALA A 509 20.29 -23.84 39.54
CA ALA A 509 21.63 -23.26 39.50
C ALA A 509 21.67 -21.91 40.23
N ALA A 510 20.71 -21.01 39.98
CA ALA A 510 20.61 -19.71 40.66
C ALA A 510 20.46 -19.89 42.18
N LYS A 511 19.60 -20.81 42.62
CA LYS A 511 19.45 -21.16 44.05
C LYS A 511 20.75 -21.67 44.65
N ALA A 512 21.46 -22.56 43.96
CA ALA A 512 22.73 -23.10 44.42
C ALA A 512 23.81 -22.00 44.55
N TRP A 513 23.91 -21.09 43.56
CA TRP A 513 24.83 -19.95 43.63
C TRP A 513 24.49 -18.98 44.76
N ASN A 514 23.21 -18.67 44.97
CA ASN A 514 22.77 -17.83 46.09
C ASN A 514 23.06 -18.48 47.45
N ALA A 515 22.94 -19.81 47.56
CA ALA A 515 23.32 -20.53 48.78
C ALA A 515 24.83 -20.45 49.05
N ILE A 516 25.67 -20.54 48.00
CA ILE A 516 27.12 -20.31 48.11
C ILE A 516 27.40 -18.87 48.57
N TYR A 517 26.75 -17.88 47.97
CA TYR A 517 26.90 -16.48 48.36
C TYR A 517 26.51 -16.25 49.83
N ALA A 518 25.37 -16.78 50.28
CA ALA A 518 24.93 -16.70 51.66
C ALA A 518 25.92 -17.38 52.63
N SER A 519 26.44 -18.56 52.25
CA SER A 519 27.44 -19.29 53.04
C SER A 519 28.78 -18.56 53.10
N CYS A 520 29.16 -17.88 52.01
CA CYS A 520 30.34 -17.02 51.98
C CYS A 520 30.21 -15.83 52.95
N LYS A 521 29.00 -15.30 53.14
CA LYS A 521 28.69 -14.24 54.12
C LYS A 521 28.41 -14.78 55.54
N ASN A 522 28.70 -16.05 55.82
CA ASN A 522 28.51 -16.62 57.16
C ASN A 522 29.34 -15.83 58.20
N PRO A 523 28.70 -15.29 59.26
CA PRO A 523 29.39 -14.53 60.31
C PRO A 523 30.55 -15.28 60.97
N GLU A 524 30.50 -16.61 61.07
CA GLU A 524 31.55 -17.43 61.67
C GLU A 524 32.86 -17.38 60.88
N ILE A 525 32.78 -17.37 59.54
CA ILE A 525 33.95 -17.24 58.66
C ILE A 525 34.61 -15.88 58.88
N HIS A 526 33.81 -14.81 58.86
CA HIS A 526 34.33 -13.46 59.11
C HIS A 526 34.83 -13.26 60.55
N MET A 527 34.23 -13.96 61.52
CA MET A 527 34.73 -13.97 62.90
C MET A 527 36.11 -14.60 62.98
N VAL A 528 36.34 -15.75 62.33
CA VAL A 528 37.65 -16.41 62.37
C VAL A 528 38.72 -15.58 61.67
N ILE A 529 38.38 -14.91 60.57
CA ILE A 529 39.29 -13.98 59.87
C ILE A 529 39.72 -12.85 60.80
N ARG A 530 38.76 -12.19 61.48
CA ARG A 530 39.07 -11.12 62.44
C ARG A 530 39.89 -11.61 63.63
N GLN A 531 39.58 -12.80 64.14
CA GLN A 531 40.35 -13.41 65.25
C GLN A 531 41.79 -13.68 64.83
N ARG A 532 41.99 -14.26 63.63
CA ARG A 532 43.31 -14.49 63.04
C ARG A 532 44.11 -13.19 62.94
N GLU A 533 43.55 -12.17 62.29
CA GLU A 533 44.21 -10.86 62.14
C GLU A 533 44.56 -10.24 63.50
N SER A 534 43.62 -10.27 64.45
CA SER A 534 43.83 -9.79 65.81
C SER A 534 44.96 -10.52 66.51
N ILE A 535 45.03 -11.85 66.41
CA ILE A 535 46.04 -12.67 67.06
C ILE A 535 47.41 -12.46 66.42
N VAL A 536 47.48 -12.43 65.08
CA VAL A 536 48.73 -12.16 64.36
C VAL A 536 49.27 -10.79 64.72
N ASN A 537 48.43 -9.76 64.76
CA ASN A 537 48.84 -8.41 65.13
C ASN A 537 49.25 -8.33 66.61
N PHE A 538 48.52 -9.00 67.51
CA PHE A 538 48.85 -9.03 68.94
C PHE A 538 50.18 -9.75 69.19
N THR A 539 50.44 -10.84 68.48
CA THR A 539 51.71 -11.58 68.53
C THR A 539 52.86 -10.68 68.09
N LYS A 540 52.73 -9.99 66.95
CA LYS A 540 53.74 -9.03 66.46
C LYS A 540 53.97 -7.87 67.43
N GLN A 541 52.91 -7.38 68.08
CA GLN A 541 53.03 -6.32 69.08
C GLN A 541 53.85 -6.80 70.28
N LEU A 542 53.53 -7.97 70.83
CA LEU A 542 54.28 -8.55 71.94
C LEU A 542 55.76 -8.75 71.59
N GLU A 543 56.04 -9.26 70.40
CA GLU A 543 57.41 -9.39 69.88
C GLU A 543 58.13 -8.03 69.82
N SER A 544 57.44 -6.96 69.38
CA SER A 544 58.00 -5.60 69.35
C SER A 544 58.26 -5.01 70.73
N GLU A 545 57.53 -5.47 71.76
CA GLU A 545 57.73 -5.11 73.17
C GLU A 545 58.84 -5.98 73.83
N GLY A 546 59.49 -6.86 73.08
CA GLY A 546 60.54 -7.76 73.58
C GLY A 546 60.01 -8.96 74.35
N VAL A 547 58.72 -9.27 74.23
CA VAL A 547 58.08 -10.46 74.80
C VAL A 547 58.27 -11.62 73.81
N VAL A 548 58.94 -12.69 74.24
CA VAL A 548 59.19 -13.88 73.42
C VAL A 548 57.96 -14.79 73.47
N VAL A 549 57.31 -15.00 72.33
CA VAL A 549 56.15 -15.89 72.24
C VAL A 549 56.58 -17.36 72.47
N PRO A 550 56.04 -18.06 73.48
CA PRO A 550 56.45 -19.42 73.80
C PRO A 550 56.13 -20.42 72.69
N ARG A 551 56.99 -21.44 72.55
CA ARG A 551 56.89 -22.46 71.50
C ARG A 551 55.53 -23.17 71.46
N ASN A 552 54.94 -23.48 72.61
CA ASN A 552 53.61 -24.11 72.67
C ASN A 552 52.52 -23.22 72.06
N VAL A 553 52.58 -21.90 72.26
CA VAL A 553 51.64 -20.95 71.64
C VAL A 553 51.88 -20.86 70.14
N THR A 554 53.14 -20.86 69.70
CA THR A 554 53.48 -20.93 68.26
C THR A 554 52.91 -22.19 67.60
N LEU A 555 53.01 -23.35 68.26
CA LEU A 555 52.45 -24.61 67.74
C LEU A 555 50.91 -24.58 67.68
N LEU A 556 50.25 -23.99 68.68
CA LEU A 556 48.79 -23.78 68.65
C LEU A 556 48.38 -22.84 67.52
N LEU A 557 49.13 -21.76 67.29
CA LEU A 557 48.89 -20.84 66.18
C LEU A 557 49.08 -21.54 64.82
N GLN A 558 50.15 -22.33 64.66
CA GLN A 558 50.36 -23.14 63.45
C GLN A 558 49.22 -24.14 63.22
N ALA A 559 48.71 -24.77 64.28
CA ALA A 559 47.56 -25.66 64.18
C ALA A 559 46.28 -24.88 63.77
N ALA A 560 46.06 -23.69 64.33
CA ALA A 560 44.94 -22.83 63.97
C ALA A 560 45.00 -22.41 62.49
N GLU A 561 46.17 -22.00 62.01
CA GLU A 561 46.42 -21.67 60.60
C GLU A 561 46.19 -22.90 59.70
N ALA A 562 46.69 -24.08 60.08
CA ALA A 562 46.46 -25.31 59.31
C ALA A 562 44.96 -25.66 59.22
N TYR A 563 44.19 -25.50 60.31
CA TYR A 563 42.74 -25.70 60.26
C TYR A 563 42.04 -24.66 59.38
N PHE A 564 42.45 -23.40 59.46
CA PHE A 564 41.93 -22.32 58.63
C PHE A 564 42.22 -22.57 57.13
N GLU A 565 43.45 -22.94 56.79
CA GLU A 565 43.89 -23.31 55.45
C GLU A 565 43.23 -24.60 54.93
N SER A 566 42.83 -25.51 55.81
CA SER A 566 42.06 -26.70 55.42
C SER A 566 40.57 -26.43 55.22
N GLY A 567 40.08 -25.23 55.56
CA GLY A 567 38.66 -24.89 55.55
C GLY A 567 37.88 -25.39 56.77
N ASN A 568 38.53 -25.92 57.80
CA ASN A 568 37.86 -26.32 59.04
C ASN A 568 37.66 -25.11 59.97
N ILE A 569 36.71 -24.25 59.62
CA ILE A 569 36.45 -22.97 60.29
C ILE A 569 36.13 -23.16 61.77
N THR A 570 35.31 -24.14 62.14
CA THR A 570 34.96 -24.41 63.54
C THR A 570 36.19 -24.73 64.39
N ARG A 571 37.08 -25.60 63.90
CA ARG A 571 38.34 -25.92 64.62
C ARG A 571 39.32 -24.75 64.62
N ALA A 572 39.37 -23.97 63.54
CA ALA A 572 40.19 -22.77 63.51
C ALA A 572 39.74 -21.74 64.57
N VAL A 573 38.43 -21.47 64.70
CA VAL A 573 37.86 -20.59 65.74
C VAL A 573 38.25 -21.06 67.14
N GLU A 574 38.09 -22.36 67.42
CA GLU A 574 38.44 -22.95 68.71
C GLU A 574 39.93 -22.74 69.04
N MET A 575 40.82 -23.04 68.08
CA MET A 575 42.27 -22.92 68.26
C MET A 575 42.73 -21.47 68.40
N TYR A 576 42.20 -20.54 67.60
CA TYR A 576 42.47 -19.12 67.76
C TYR A 576 41.99 -18.60 69.13
N GLY A 577 40.84 -19.08 69.62
CA GLY A 577 40.37 -18.79 70.97
C GLY A 577 41.37 -19.22 72.05
N GLN A 578 41.93 -20.44 71.94
CA GLN A 578 42.96 -20.94 72.86
C GLN A 578 44.25 -20.13 72.78
N VAL A 579 44.72 -19.79 71.56
CA VAL A 579 45.90 -18.94 71.36
C VAL A 579 45.72 -17.58 72.03
N LYS A 580 44.55 -16.96 71.87
CA LYS A 580 44.24 -15.68 72.49
C LYS A 580 44.35 -15.74 74.02
N LEU A 581 43.75 -16.76 74.65
CA LEU A 581 43.79 -16.93 76.11
C LEU A 581 45.23 -17.10 76.63
N GLU A 582 46.06 -17.89 75.94
CA GLU A 582 47.46 -18.07 76.31
C GLU A 582 48.28 -16.79 76.12
N LEU A 583 48.06 -16.03 75.04
CA LEU A 583 48.73 -14.74 74.83
C LEU A 583 48.33 -13.71 75.91
N GLU A 584 47.07 -13.67 76.32
CA GLU A 584 46.61 -12.79 77.41
C GLU A 584 47.26 -13.15 78.74
N LYS A 585 47.39 -14.45 79.04
CA LYS A 585 48.10 -14.97 80.21
C LYS A 585 49.58 -14.57 80.19
N ILE A 586 50.26 -14.75 79.05
CA ILE A 586 51.66 -14.34 78.87
C ILE A 586 51.82 -12.84 79.07
N THR A 587 50.92 -12.03 78.51
CA THR A 587 50.94 -10.57 78.65
C THR A 587 50.82 -10.15 80.11
N SER A 588 49.91 -10.78 80.86
CA SER A 588 49.74 -10.53 82.29
C SER A 588 51.01 -10.86 83.09
N LEU A 589 51.58 -12.06 82.86
CA LEU A 589 52.81 -12.50 83.52
C LEU A 589 54.00 -11.62 83.17
N SER A 590 54.16 -11.28 81.89
CA SER A 590 55.23 -10.42 81.39
C SER A 590 55.21 -9.05 82.07
N ARG A 591 54.04 -8.40 82.14
CA ARG A 591 53.90 -7.10 82.83
C ARG A 591 54.29 -7.20 84.31
N LYS A 592 53.89 -8.27 85.00
CA LYS A 592 54.27 -8.50 86.40
C LYS A 592 55.79 -8.66 86.54
N ILE A 593 56.41 -9.47 85.68
CA ILE A 593 57.87 -9.72 85.71
C ILE A 593 58.65 -8.44 85.41
N ILE A 594 58.30 -7.72 84.34
CA ILE A 594 58.94 -6.45 83.98
C ILE A 594 58.81 -5.42 85.10
N TYR A 595 57.62 -5.31 85.72
CA TYR A 595 57.41 -4.39 86.84
C TYR A 595 58.37 -4.69 88.00
N GLU A 596 58.45 -5.95 88.42
CA GLU A 596 59.33 -6.34 89.54
C GLU A 596 60.82 -6.23 89.20
N LEU A 597 61.22 -6.55 87.96
CA LEU A 597 62.58 -6.31 87.47
C LEU A 597 62.92 -4.82 87.50
N ASN A 598 62.00 -3.95 87.06
CA ASN A 598 62.20 -2.50 87.10
C ASN A 598 62.28 -1.97 88.54
N GLN A 599 61.40 -2.42 89.45
CA GLN A 599 61.48 -2.06 90.87
C GLN A 599 62.82 -2.49 91.48
N THR A 600 63.29 -3.69 91.13
CA THR A 600 64.57 -4.22 91.57
C THR A 600 65.74 -3.42 91.00
N ALA A 601 65.69 -3.04 89.72
CA ALA A 601 66.70 -2.19 89.08
C ALA A 601 66.77 -0.79 89.73
N VAL A 602 65.63 -0.20 90.06
CA VAL A 602 65.55 1.09 90.78
C VAL A 602 66.12 0.97 92.19
N PHE A 603 65.80 -0.13 92.89
CA PHE A 603 66.34 -0.43 94.22
C PHE A 603 67.87 -0.56 94.20
N LEU A 604 68.39 -1.34 93.25
CA LEU A 604 69.83 -1.53 93.03
C LEU A 604 70.53 -0.24 92.57
N GLY A 605 69.79 0.77 92.09
CA GLY A 605 70.30 2.10 91.78
C GLY A 605 71.26 2.17 90.59
N GLY A 606 71.31 1.14 89.75
CA GLY A 606 72.09 1.12 88.52
C GLY A 606 73.60 1.18 88.67
N ASN A 607 74.18 1.12 89.88
CA ASN A 607 75.62 1.15 90.08
C ASN A 607 76.04 0.31 91.30
N GLU A 608 77.04 -0.56 91.15
CA GLU A 608 77.68 -1.33 92.24
C GLU A 608 78.14 -0.43 93.40
N GLU A 609 78.45 0.85 93.10
CA GLU A 609 78.81 1.87 94.08
C GLU A 609 77.75 2.11 95.15
N ARG A 610 76.46 1.93 94.84
CA ARG A 610 75.37 2.12 95.82
C ARG A 610 75.33 0.99 96.84
N ALA A 611 75.64 -0.24 96.42
CA ALA A 611 75.79 -1.38 97.32
C ALA A 611 76.96 -1.15 98.29
N ASP A 612 78.10 -0.71 97.76
CA ASP A 612 79.27 -0.39 98.58
C ASP A 612 79.04 0.80 99.52
N TYR A 613 78.24 1.79 99.11
CA TYR A 613 77.80 2.89 99.97
C TYR A 613 76.91 2.40 101.11
N LEU A 614 75.90 1.56 100.84
CA LEU A 614 75.00 1.02 101.87
C LEU A 614 75.73 0.11 102.86
N VAL A 615 76.66 -0.73 102.38
CA VAL A 615 77.51 -1.57 103.24
C VAL A 615 78.41 -0.73 104.14
N LYS A 616 79.00 0.37 103.60
CA LYS A 616 79.76 1.33 104.42
C LYS A 616 78.90 2.09 105.42
N LEU A 617 77.66 2.41 105.06
CA LEU A 617 76.75 3.21 105.90
C LEU A 617 76.14 2.38 107.03
N LEU A 618 75.77 1.12 106.76
CA LEU A 618 75.06 0.25 107.69
C LEU A 618 76.00 -0.66 108.50
N GLY A 619 77.20 -0.95 107.98
CA GLY A 619 78.18 -1.78 108.67
C GLY A 619 77.78 -3.26 108.79
N ILE A 620 76.82 -3.73 107.98
CA ILE A 620 76.30 -5.11 107.97
C ILE A 620 76.85 -5.80 106.70
N PRO A 621 77.85 -6.69 106.81
CA PRO A 621 78.42 -7.41 105.68
C PRO A 621 77.39 -8.23 104.89
N GLU A 622 76.37 -8.75 105.57
CA GLU A 622 75.31 -9.60 105.02
C GLU A 622 74.48 -8.89 103.95
N VAL A 623 74.37 -7.55 104.01
CA VAL A 623 73.69 -6.73 102.99
C VAL A 623 74.39 -6.84 101.63
N ARG A 624 75.73 -6.92 101.61
CA ARG A 624 76.49 -7.08 100.35
C ARG A 624 76.15 -8.41 99.67
N GLU A 625 76.13 -9.48 100.45
CA GLU A 625 75.85 -10.83 99.96
C GLU A 625 74.41 -10.94 99.44
N ARG A 626 73.43 -10.36 100.16
CA ARG A 626 72.05 -10.33 99.70
C ARG A 626 71.84 -9.43 98.48
N MET A 627 72.55 -8.31 98.35
CA MET A 627 72.51 -7.51 97.11
C MET A 627 73.10 -8.27 95.91
N GLN A 628 74.18 -9.04 96.11
CA GLN A 628 74.74 -9.88 95.07
C GLN A 628 73.81 -11.05 94.71
N LEU A 629 73.14 -11.64 95.70
CA LEU A 629 72.08 -12.64 95.50
C LEU A 629 70.91 -12.04 94.70
N LEU A 630 70.46 -10.83 95.04
CA LEU A 630 69.41 -10.10 94.33
C LEU A 630 69.79 -9.82 92.87
N TRP A 631 71.05 -9.43 92.61
CA TRP A 631 71.58 -9.23 91.26
C TRP A 631 71.65 -10.54 90.44
N ASN A 632 72.13 -11.62 91.07
CA ASN A 632 72.19 -12.92 90.43
C ASN A 632 70.77 -13.44 90.12
N MET A 633 69.85 -13.29 91.06
CA MET A 633 68.46 -13.67 90.88
C MET A 633 67.77 -12.83 89.80
N SER A 634 68.04 -11.51 89.72
CA SER A 634 67.46 -10.68 88.66
C SER A 634 67.92 -11.13 87.28
N ARG A 635 69.17 -11.58 87.14
CA ARG A 635 69.69 -12.19 85.90
C ARG A 635 69.05 -13.54 85.61
N ILE A 636 68.78 -14.37 86.63
CA ILE A 636 68.07 -15.65 86.47
C ILE A 636 66.66 -15.39 85.93
N VAL A 637 65.90 -14.49 86.56
CA VAL A 637 64.57 -14.06 86.11
C VAL A 637 64.61 -13.50 84.68
N GLU A 638 65.59 -12.63 84.37
CA GLU A 638 65.76 -12.06 83.03
C GLU A 638 66.08 -13.15 82.00
N ASN A 639 66.91 -14.13 82.33
CA ASN A 639 67.23 -15.25 81.44
C ASN A 639 66.01 -16.13 81.19
N SER A 640 65.23 -16.48 82.22
CA SER A 640 64.00 -17.25 82.09
C SER A 640 62.94 -16.48 81.28
N TYR A 641 62.82 -15.17 81.53
CA TYR A 641 61.94 -14.27 80.77
C TYR A 641 62.34 -14.20 79.28
N ARG A 642 63.64 -14.01 78.99
CA ARG A 642 64.18 -13.98 77.62
C ARG A 642 64.11 -15.35 76.92
N ALA A 643 64.08 -16.44 77.68
CA ALA A 643 63.85 -17.78 77.15
C ALA A 643 62.37 -18.06 76.83
N GLY A 644 61.45 -17.16 77.21
CA GLY A 644 60.01 -17.34 77.03
C GLY A 644 59.37 -18.30 78.06
N ASP A 645 60.09 -18.67 79.13
CA ASP A 645 59.56 -19.50 80.22
C ASP A 645 58.89 -18.63 81.28
N TYR A 646 57.72 -18.08 80.94
CA TYR A 646 57.00 -17.12 81.80
C TYR A 646 56.51 -17.74 83.11
N SER A 647 56.24 -19.05 83.14
CA SER A 647 55.82 -19.70 84.39
C SER A 647 56.98 -19.73 85.37
N LYS A 648 58.16 -20.16 84.90
CA LYS A 648 59.37 -20.20 85.70
C LYS A 648 59.84 -18.80 86.09
N ALA A 649 59.88 -17.87 85.14
CA ALA A 649 60.23 -16.47 85.42
C ALA A 649 59.26 -15.82 86.44
N ALA A 650 57.97 -16.18 86.41
CA ALA A 650 57.00 -15.68 87.38
C ALA A 650 57.15 -16.30 88.78
N GLU A 651 57.70 -17.50 88.89
CA GLU A 651 58.08 -18.13 90.17
C GLU A 651 59.35 -17.46 90.71
N GLU A 652 60.40 -17.40 89.89
CA GLU A 652 61.69 -16.77 90.22
C GLU A 652 61.54 -15.28 90.55
N VAL A 653 60.58 -14.57 89.93
CA VAL A 653 60.35 -13.15 90.26
C VAL A 653 59.68 -12.95 91.62
N ASN A 654 58.92 -13.94 92.11
CA ASN A 654 58.42 -13.88 93.49
C ASN A 654 59.57 -14.10 94.47
N GLU A 655 60.48 -15.04 94.17
CA GLU A 655 61.70 -15.23 94.98
C GLU A 655 62.59 -13.98 94.95
N LEU A 656 62.77 -13.35 93.78
CA LEU A 656 63.46 -12.07 93.64
C LEU A 656 62.82 -10.98 94.50
N ARG A 657 61.48 -10.88 94.47
CA ARG A 657 60.73 -9.92 95.27
C ARG A 657 60.90 -10.19 96.75
N ASP A 658 60.87 -11.44 97.18
CA ASP A 658 60.99 -11.82 98.59
C ASP A 658 62.41 -11.52 99.10
N ILE A 659 63.46 -11.79 98.30
CA ILE A 659 64.84 -11.37 98.59
C ILE A 659 64.96 -9.85 98.68
N ARG A 660 64.29 -9.12 97.78
CA ARG A 660 64.30 -7.64 97.78
C ARG A 660 63.65 -7.08 99.05
N LEU A 661 62.58 -7.72 99.52
CA LEU A 661 61.84 -7.30 100.70
C LEU A 661 62.58 -7.63 102.00
N ASP A 662 63.31 -8.76 102.05
CA ASP A 662 64.12 -9.23 103.20
C ASP A 662 65.63 -8.95 102.94
N ILE A 663 66.02 -7.70 102.68
CA ILE A 663 67.41 -7.38 102.26
C ILE A 663 68.43 -7.47 103.42
N ASP A 664 67.98 -7.30 104.66
CA ASP A 664 68.80 -7.37 105.89
C ASP A 664 68.89 -8.79 106.47
N GLY A 665 67.98 -9.66 106.06
CA GLY A 665 68.14 -11.10 106.15
C GLY A 665 67.79 -11.74 107.47
N ASP A 666 66.87 -11.10 108.21
CA ASP A 666 66.36 -11.60 109.47
C ASP A 666 65.34 -12.76 109.31
N GLY A 667 64.96 -13.06 108.07
CA GLY A 667 64.10 -14.19 107.71
C GLY A 667 62.61 -13.87 107.78
N TYR A 668 62.22 -12.61 108.01
CA TYR A 668 60.84 -12.16 107.98
C TYR A 668 60.68 -11.07 106.93
N PRO A 669 60.15 -11.35 105.72
CA PRO A 669 59.80 -10.29 104.79
C PRO A 669 58.68 -9.44 105.40
N ASN A 670 59.02 -8.30 105.98
CA ASN A 670 58.07 -7.53 106.77
C ASN A 670 58.25 -6.02 106.53
N SER A 671 57.19 -5.24 106.76
CA SER A 671 57.21 -3.78 106.53
C SER A 671 58.12 -3.00 107.49
N SER A 672 58.82 -3.69 108.40
CA SER A 672 59.69 -3.15 109.44
C SER A 672 61.18 -3.32 109.14
N ASP A 673 61.55 -4.05 108.08
CA ASP A 673 62.92 -4.16 107.57
C ASP A 673 63.42 -2.79 107.11
N LEU A 674 64.73 -2.55 107.14
CA LEU A 674 65.30 -1.20 107.09
C LEU A 674 65.06 -0.50 105.73
N LEU A 675 63.89 0.15 105.62
CA LEU A 675 63.41 1.09 104.58
C LEU A 675 62.80 0.48 103.29
N PRO A 676 61.60 -0.15 103.32
CA PRO A 676 60.98 -0.67 102.11
C PRO A 676 60.21 0.41 101.32
N TYR A 677 59.81 1.52 101.95
CA TYR A 677 58.97 2.57 101.33
C TYR A 677 59.19 3.98 101.89
N ILE A 678 60.42 4.38 102.23
CA ILE A 678 60.69 5.79 102.54
C ILE A 678 61.20 6.48 101.26
N PRO A 679 60.38 7.29 100.56
CA PRO A 679 60.90 8.19 99.53
C PRO A 679 62.10 8.96 100.08
N ASN A 680 63.20 9.03 99.33
CA ASN A 680 64.44 9.69 99.76
C ASN A 680 64.21 11.05 100.46
N TYR A 681 63.17 11.81 100.10
CA TYR A 681 62.84 13.09 100.73
C TYR A 681 62.52 13.01 102.23
N TYR A 682 62.03 11.88 102.77
CA TYR A 682 61.79 11.74 104.22
C TYR A 682 63.06 11.44 105.00
N ILE A 683 64.04 10.72 104.41
CA ILE A 683 65.36 10.52 105.02
C ILE A 683 66.13 11.83 105.01
N PHE A 684 66.13 12.56 103.89
CA PHE A 684 66.71 13.90 103.82
C PHE A 684 65.94 14.89 104.70
N GLY A 685 64.62 14.79 104.78
CA GLY A 685 63.78 15.60 105.66
C GLY A 685 64.08 15.35 107.14
N LEU A 686 64.22 14.09 107.56
CA LEU A 686 64.61 13.72 108.92
C LEU A 686 66.04 14.16 109.23
N ALA A 687 66.97 14.01 108.28
CA ALA A 687 68.34 14.49 108.43
C ALA A 687 68.40 16.02 108.54
N ILE A 688 67.61 16.76 107.76
CA ILE A 688 67.49 18.22 107.85
C ILE A 688 66.86 18.62 109.19
N VAL A 689 65.80 17.94 109.63
CA VAL A 689 65.17 18.20 110.93
C VAL A 689 66.13 17.91 112.07
N LEU A 690 66.88 16.81 112.05
CA LEU A 690 67.90 16.47 113.04
C LEU A 690 69.08 17.45 113.02
N THR A 691 69.51 17.90 111.83
CA THR A 691 70.57 18.93 111.70
C THR A 691 70.09 20.28 112.23
N LEU A 692 68.83 20.67 111.95
CA LEU A 692 68.23 21.88 112.48
C LEU A 692 68.01 21.80 114.00
N LEU A 693 67.61 20.65 114.54
CA LEU A 693 67.50 20.39 115.98
C LEU A 693 68.88 20.48 116.66
N PHE A 694 69.91 19.92 116.03
CA PHE A 694 71.28 19.97 116.52
C PHE A 694 71.82 21.41 116.52
N VAL A 695 71.58 22.19 115.46
CA VAL A 695 71.94 23.61 115.38
C VAL A 695 71.17 24.46 116.41
N HIS A 696 69.91 24.10 116.71
CA HIS A 696 69.09 24.81 117.69
C HIS A 696 69.46 24.48 119.14
N LEU A 697 69.91 23.25 119.41
CA LEU A 697 70.41 22.82 120.73
C LEU A 697 71.85 23.29 121.02
N TRP A 698 72.63 23.63 119.98
CA TRP A 698 73.99 24.15 120.12
C TRP A 698 74.03 25.67 120.37
N ARG A 699 72.99 26.40 119.97
CA ARG A 699 72.76 27.81 120.35
C ARG A 699 72.12 27.89 121.73
#